data_AF-A0A1Q5RGT9-F1
#
_entry.id   AF-A0A1Q5RGT9-F1
#
_cell.length_a   1.000
_cell.length_b   1.000
_cell.length_c   1.000
_cell.angle_alpha   90.00
_cell.angle_beta   90.00
_cell.angle_gamma   90.00
#
_symmetry.space_group_name_H-M   'P 1'
#
loop_
_entity.id
_entity.type
_entity.pdbx_description
1 polymer ?
#
loop_
_entity_poly.entity_id
_entity_poly.type
_entity_poly.pdbx_seq_one_letter_code
_entity_poly.pdbx_strand_id
1 'polypeptide(L)'
;MLVSFTPATAHGFGQRYDLPLPLPLYLLGAAAAVVLSFVIVGLFVHSAPPTRPHSRSDLFDYPLGRAVAAALGVPLRLSALVLFAAMLLAGFLGDQNPYRNLAPTLVWIIAWVGLAYISAFVGNIWPLINPLRTIFDGVEAAYRHICGRNLALDKPYPHVLGVWPAVLLLLAFSWTELVYPTPAVPSHIATFALGYSVLTWTGMFVFGSETWLRHGELFTVVFGTFARFAPTEIRTNPPKPQFLLRRFGTGLTYRDQVSPSMMALVLLLLSSVLYDGLIATPEWSVVESAVIARLSDVAELGPMAVRSIGLVAFWLLFLSAYWMVSIIMSAATQWQFSPRQTAQSFALTLIPIALGYHVAHYLVYLLVQGQYIVPLLSDPFGYGWNLFGTASYRPNIAIVGARFAWYTAVGAVLLGHIAAVYLAHVQAMQTFAARKLALASQIPLTALMVVYTCVSLSILAEPIVERSRPSAQPSAVAENKIAIPADAVLPDADSGRLQAIGPGQFARTKLVYRLLGSAFHDGTKMTAADLLYPYILAYRWGIRGDGRETHYDQSIDTATAPIRRQLAGLRVVATDTASKSFRVGDVDFLREVFTIEVYTTSTSMSPEREALPAPPLEYAALASSCSDGRSSRAKLGGIFADGSHSPRR
;
A
#
# COMPACT_ATOMS: atom_id res chain seq x y z
N MET A 1 -27.39 -39.33 -9.80
CA MET A 1 -26.78 -38.18 -10.51
C MET A 1 -26.21 -37.26 -9.44
N LEU A 2 -24.91 -37.39 -9.12
CA LEU A 2 -24.24 -36.60 -8.09
C LEU A 2 -23.86 -35.25 -8.70
N VAL A 3 -24.64 -34.21 -8.42
CA VAL A 3 -24.27 -32.84 -8.76
C VAL A 3 -23.32 -32.33 -7.68
N SER A 4 -22.04 -32.28 -8.03
CA SER A 4 -21.01 -31.62 -7.26
C SER A 4 -21.34 -30.13 -7.20
N PHE A 5 -21.68 -29.61 -6.01
CA PHE A 5 -21.73 -28.16 -5.80
C PHE A 5 -20.28 -27.64 -5.81
N THR A 6 -19.85 -27.10 -6.95
CA THR A 6 -18.67 -26.26 -7.00
C THR A 6 -19.01 -24.93 -6.32
N PRO A 7 -18.23 -24.47 -5.33
CA PRO A 7 -18.44 -23.12 -4.79
C PRO A 7 -18.18 -22.11 -5.91
N ALA A 8 -19.16 -21.25 -6.15
CA ALA A 8 -19.05 -20.16 -7.11
C ALA A 8 -17.98 -19.16 -6.62
N THR A 9 -16.79 -19.22 -7.21
CA THR A 9 -15.66 -18.31 -6.96
C THR A 9 -15.79 -17.01 -7.77
N ALA A 10 -16.96 -16.37 -7.71
CA ALA A 10 -17.24 -15.10 -8.38
C ALA A 10 -17.60 -14.01 -7.34
N HIS A 11 -16.74 -13.83 -6.34
CA HIS A 11 -16.88 -12.78 -5.33
C HIS A 11 -15.64 -11.88 -5.35
N GLY A 12 -15.73 -10.82 -6.14
CA GLY A 12 -14.69 -9.83 -6.34
C GLY A 12 -14.98 -8.52 -5.61
N PHE A 13 -15.07 -8.54 -4.27
CA PHE A 13 -14.85 -7.34 -3.46
C PHE A 13 -14.26 -7.73 -2.09
N GLY A 14 -13.11 -7.12 -1.78
CA GLY A 14 -12.41 -7.08 -0.49
C GLY A 14 -12.65 -8.21 0.50
N GLN A 15 -12.09 -9.41 0.27
CA GLN A 15 -11.93 -10.36 1.37
C GLN A 15 -11.10 -9.69 2.47
N ARG A 16 -11.74 -9.43 3.60
CA ARG A 16 -11.05 -9.05 4.83
C ARG A 16 -10.32 -10.29 5.34
N TYR A 17 -9.00 -10.21 5.44
CA TYR A 17 -8.19 -11.30 5.97
C TYR A 17 -7.89 -10.99 7.43
N ASP A 18 -8.63 -11.60 8.35
CA ASP A 18 -8.30 -11.44 9.77
C ASP A 18 -6.92 -12.05 10.06
N LEU A 19 -6.20 -11.43 10.98
CA LEU A 19 -4.90 -11.92 11.44
C LEU A 19 -5.06 -13.39 11.88
N PRO A 20 -4.27 -14.34 11.34
CA PRO A 20 -4.35 -15.73 11.75
C PRO A 20 -3.91 -15.95 13.22
N LEU A 21 -3.24 -14.95 13.81
CA LEU A 21 -2.75 -14.94 15.19
C LEU A 21 -3.02 -13.58 15.85
N PRO A 22 -3.32 -13.53 17.16
CA PRO A 22 -3.39 -12.29 17.92
C PRO A 22 -2.16 -11.38 17.69
N LEU A 23 -2.38 -10.06 17.59
CA LEU A 23 -1.34 -9.07 17.33
C LEU A 23 -0.09 -9.24 18.22
N PRO A 24 -0.18 -9.48 19.54
CA PRO A 24 1.01 -9.67 20.37
C PRO A 24 1.85 -10.88 19.97
N LEU A 25 1.22 -12.01 19.60
CA LEU A 25 1.92 -13.22 19.17
C LEU A 25 2.58 -13.03 17.81
N TYR A 26 1.91 -12.32 16.91
CA TYR A 26 2.45 -11.95 15.61
C TYR A 26 3.70 -11.06 15.74
N LEU A 27 3.64 -10.00 16.55
CA LEU A 27 4.77 -9.11 16.80
C LEU A 27 5.91 -9.84 17.53
N LEU A 28 5.59 -10.67 18.51
CA LEU A 28 6.59 -11.48 19.23
C LEU A 28 7.30 -12.46 18.29
N GLY A 29 6.57 -13.13 17.41
CA GLY A 29 7.14 -14.05 16.42
C GLY A 29 8.07 -13.33 15.44
N ALA A 30 7.69 -12.16 14.96
CA ALA A 30 8.53 -11.35 14.08
C ALA A 30 9.79 -10.84 14.79
N ALA A 31 9.66 -10.31 16.01
CA ALA A 31 10.79 -9.88 16.83
C ALA A 31 11.75 -11.05 17.11
N ALA A 32 11.21 -12.21 17.49
CA ALA A 32 11.98 -13.42 17.73
C ALA A 32 12.71 -13.89 16.48
N ALA A 33 12.10 -13.82 15.29
CA ALA A 33 12.75 -14.18 14.03
C ALA A 33 13.97 -13.29 13.74
N VAL A 34 13.86 -11.97 13.95
CA VAL A 34 14.98 -11.03 13.77
C VAL A 34 16.09 -11.29 14.80
N VAL A 35 15.74 -11.45 16.08
CA VAL A 35 16.70 -11.76 17.15
C VAL A 35 17.42 -13.09 16.88
N LEU A 36 16.67 -14.13 16.51
CA LEU A 36 17.24 -15.45 16.20
C LEU A 36 18.14 -15.39 14.97
N SER A 37 17.77 -14.61 13.94
CA SER A 37 18.63 -14.40 12.77
C SER A 37 19.96 -13.75 13.16
N PHE A 38 19.95 -12.79 14.08
CA PHE A 38 21.16 -12.19 14.61
C PHE A 38 22.01 -13.20 15.39
N VAL A 39 21.40 -14.03 16.23
CA VAL A 39 22.12 -15.09 16.96
C VAL A 39 22.76 -16.08 15.98
N ILE A 40 22.02 -16.56 14.99
CA ILE A 40 22.53 -17.48 13.96
C ILE A 40 23.68 -16.84 13.18
N VAL A 41 23.49 -15.62 12.69
CA VAL A 41 24.53 -14.91 11.94
C VAL A 41 25.76 -14.68 12.82
N GLY A 42 25.59 -14.20 14.05
CA GLY A 42 26.69 -13.94 14.99
C GLY A 42 27.48 -15.19 15.39
N LEU A 43 26.83 -16.36 15.43
CA LEU A 43 27.46 -17.65 15.74
C LEU A 43 28.16 -18.26 14.53
N PHE A 44 27.51 -18.30 13.36
CA PHE A 44 27.96 -19.09 12.22
C PHE A 44 28.70 -18.29 11.14
N VAL A 45 28.41 -17.00 10.97
CA VAL A 45 29.08 -16.16 9.97
C VAL A 45 30.40 -15.66 10.56
N HIS A 46 31.49 -16.26 10.10
CA HIS A 46 32.84 -15.85 10.43
C HIS A 46 33.42 -15.05 9.25
N SER A 47 34.26 -14.04 9.51
CA SER A 47 34.92 -13.29 8.45
C SER A 47 35.63 -14.24 7.49
N ALA A 48 35.22 -14.22 6.22
CA ALA A 48 36.10 -14.69 5.16
C ALA A 48 37.30 -13.73 5.10
N PRO A 49 38.55 -14.23 4.98
CA PRO A 49 39.71 -13.36 4.83
C PRO A 49 39.53 -12.43 3.61
N PRO A 50 40.15 -11.23 3.62
CA PRO A 50 39.93 -10.17 2.63
C PRO A 50 40.55 -10.44 1.24
N THR A 51 40.60 -11.71 0.79
CA THR A 51 41.47 -12.14 -0.30
C THR A 51 40.82 -13.13 -1.26
N ARG A 52 39.58 -12.87 -1.69
CA ARG A 52 39.22 -13.14 -3.08
C ARG A 52 38.56 -11.90 -3.67
N PRO A 53 39.06 -11.33 -4.78
CA PRO A 53 38.18 -10.51 -5.60
C PRO A 53 36.97 -11.41 -5.83
N HIS A 54 35.79 -10.96 -5.38
CA HIS A 54 34.56 -11.68 -5.67
C HIS A 54 34.61 -12.00 -7.16
N SER A 55 34.33 -13.24 -7.55
CA SER A 55 34.30 -13.61 -8.98
C SER A 55 33.29 -12.69 -9.65
N ARG A 56 33.79 -11.62 -10.25
CA ARG A 56 33.02 -10.60 -10.95
C ARG A 56 33.16 -11.00 -12.39
N SER A 57 32.19 -11.77 -12.88
CA SER A 57 32.10 -12.03 -14.31
C SER A 57 31.60 -10.75 -14.96
N ASP A 58 32.40 -10.18 -15.86
CA ASP A 58 31.95 -9.12 -16.74
C ASP A 58 31.20 -9.74 -17.91
N LEU A 59 29.91 -9.44 -17.99
CA LEU A 59 29.07 -9.90 -19.09
C LEU A 59 29.48 -9.27 -20.43
N PHE A 60 30.14 -8.11 -20.41
CA PHE A 60 30.66 -7.48 -21.63
C PHE A 60 31.96 -8.11 -22.14
N ASP A 61 32.59 -9.03 -21.40
CA ASP A 61 33.66 -9.87 -21.96
C ASP A 61 33.10 -10.81 -23.05
N TYR A 62 31.83 -11.21 -22.93
CA TYR A 62 31.16 -12.08 -23.87
C TYR A 62 30.57 -11.30 -25.07
N PRO A 63 30.71 -11.80 -26.31
CA PRO A 63 30.20 -11.13 -27.51
C PRO A 63 28.67 -10.96 -27.49
N LEU A 64 27.96 -11.93 -26.90
CA LEU A 64 26.51 -11.86 -26.73
C LEU A 64 26.10 -10.69 -25.82
N GLY A 65 26.82 -10.45 -24.73
CA GLY A 65 26.54 -9.35 -23.80
C GLY A 65 26.70 -7.99 -24.47
N ARG A 66 27.72 -7.82 -25.31
CA ARG A 66 27.92 -6.59 -26.10
C ARG A 66 26.85 -6.41 -27.18
N ALA A 67 26.50 -7.48 -27.89
CA ALA A 67 25.48 -7.44 -28.93
C ALA A 67 24.10 -7.08 -28.37
N VAL A 68 23.70 -7.69 -27.25
CA VAL A 68 22.42 -7.39 -26.56
C VAL A 68 22.40 -5.94 -26.06
N ALA A 69 23.49 -5.46 -25.45
CA ALA A 69 23.56 -4.08 -24.98
C ALA A 69 23.48 -3.06 -26.12
N ALA A 70 24.12 -3.34 -27.26
CA ALA A 70 24.04 -2.49 -28.45
C ALA A 70 22.63 -2.52 -29.07
N ALA A 71 22.02 -3.70 -29.18
CA ALA A 71 20.69 -3.88 -29.77
C ALA A 71 19.58 -3.23 -28.94
N LEU A 72 19.66 -3.30 -27.60
CA LEU A 72 18.64 -2.75 -26.70
C LEU A 72 18.89 -1.30 -26.31
N GLY A 73 20.13 -0.81 -26.39
CA GLY A 73 20.50 0.50 -25.84
C GLY A 73 19.75 1.67 -26.47
N VAL A 74 19.76 1.78 -27.80
CA VAL A 74 19.07 2.87 -28.51
C VAL A 74 17.54 2.74 -28.45
N PRO A 75 16.94 1.56 -28.69
CA PRO A 75 15.48 1.40 -28.59
C PRO A 75 14.92 1.73 -27.22
N LEU A 76 15.58 1.32 -26.11
CA LEU A 76 15.13 1.67 -24.75
C LEU A 76 15.21 3.16 -24.46
N ARG A 77 16.24 3.85 -24.97
CA ARG A 77 16.36 5.30 -24.85
C ARG A 77 15.25 6.03 -25.59
N LEU A 78 14.99 5.62 -26.83
CA LEU A 78 13.94 6.22 -27.66
C LEU A 78 12.54 5.95 -27.08
N SER A 79 12.28 4.73 -26.61
CA SER A 79 10.99 4.40 -26.00
C SER A 79 10.76 5.20 -24.71
N ALA A 80 11.78 5.35 -23.86
CA ALA A 80 11.68 6.17 -22.66
C ALA A 80 11.43 7.66 -22.99
N LEU A 81 12.07 8.18 -24.04
CA LEU A 81 11.83 9.55 -24.51
C LEU A 81 10.40 9.75 -25.02
N VAL A 82 9.90 8.80 -25.82
CA VAL A 82 8.53 8.83 -26.35
C VAL A 82 7.51 8.73 -25.21
N LEU A 83 7.71 7.82 -24.26
CA LEU A 83 6.83 7.68 -23.09
C LEU A 83 6.85 8.92 -22.21
N PHE A 84 8.01 9.55 -22.02
CA PHE A 84 8.13 10.79 -21.27
C PHE A 84 7.37 11.94 -21.95
N ALA A 85 7.55 12.12 -23.27
CA ALA A 85 6.83 13.12 -24.04
C ALA A 85 5.30 12.85 -24.04
N ALA A 86 4.91 11.59 -24.24
CA ALA A 86 3.50 11.18 -24.18
C ALA A 86 2.89 11.44 -22.81
N MET A 87 3.62 11.19 -21.72
CA MET A 87 3.17 11.49 -20.36
C MET A 87 2.94 12.99 -20.14
N LEU A 88 3.85 13.86 -20.58
CA LEU A 88 3.68 15.30 -20.46
C LEU A 88 2.47 15.79 -21.27
N LEU A 89 2.36 15.34 -22.52
CA LEU A 89 1.24 15.71 -23.40
C LEU A 89 -0.09 15.17 -22.87
N ALA A 90 -0.14 13.92 -22.42
CA ALA A 90 -1.33 13.32 -21.81
C ALA A 90 -1.72 14.04 -20.53
N GLY A 91 -0.76 14.46 -19.71
CA GLY A 91 -1.07 15.19 -18.48
C GLY A 91 -1.72 16.56 -18.73
N PHE A 92 -1.29 17.30 -19.77
CA PHE A 92 -1.88 18.61 -20.08
C PHE A 92 -3.11 18.56 -20.98
N LEU A 93 -3.14 17.66 -21.96
CA LEU A 93 -4.16 17.63 -23.00
C LEU A 93 -5.17 16.50 -22.81
N GLY A 94 -4.82 15.44 -22.10
CA GLY A 94 -5.68 14.26 -21.92
C GLY A 94 -6.72 14.41 -20.80
N ASP A 95 -7.52 13.35 -20.63
CA ASP A 95 -8.52 13.22 -19.56
C ASP A 95 -7.86 13.38 -18.19
N GLN A 96 -8.42 14.23 -17.32
CA GLN A 96 -7.85 14.51 -15.99
C GLN A 96 -8.25 13.45 -14.94
N ASN A 97 -9.04 12.45 -15.31
CA ASN A 97 -9.29 11.28 -14.49
C ASN A 97 -8.03 10.39 -14.43
N PRO A 98 -7.48 10.11 -13.23
CA PRO A 98 -6.23 9.36 -13.11
C PRO A 98 -6.25 7.95 -13.70
N TYR A 99 -7.43 7.32 -13.81
CA TYR A 99 -7.60 5.96 -14.36
C TYR A 99 -7.69 5.91 -15.88
N ARG A 100 -7.88 7.07 -16.55
CA ARG A 100 -8.02 7.20 -18.00
C ARG A 100 -6.85 7.94 -18.64
N ASN A 101 -5.80 8.20 -17.88
CA ASN A 101 -4.63 8.96 -18.31
C ASN A 101 -3.35 8.17 -18.06
N LEU A 102 -2.42 8.21 -19.00
CA LEU A 102 -1.13 7.53 -18.89
C LEU A 102 -0.28 8.06 -17.72
N ALA A 103 -0.35 9.36 -17.41
CA ALA A 103 0.62 10.02 -16.55
C ALA A 103 0.70 9.46 -15.10
N PRO A 104 -0.43 9.26 -14.39
CA PRO A 104 -0.38 8.78 -13.01
C PRO A 104 0.14 7.35 -12.90
N THR A 105 -0.31 6.45 -13.76
CA THR A 105 0.18 5.06 -13.78
C THR A 105 1.66 5.01 -14.14
N LEU A 106 2.10 5.80 -15.13
CA LEU A 106 3.50 5.79 -15.54
C LEU A 106 4.43 6.33 -14.45
N VAL A 107 4.09 7.46 -13.82
CA VAL A 107 4.97 8.10 -12.83
C VAL A 107 4.93 7.37 -11.48
N TRP A 108 3.75 7.15 -10.92
CA TRP A 108 3.62 6.64 -9.55
C TRP A 108 3.80 5.12 -9.46
N ILE A 109 3.37 4.36 -10.48
CA ILE A 109 3.38 2.90 -10.42
C ILE A 109 4.57 2.33 -11.20
N ILE A 110 4.71 2.66 -12.48
CA ILE A 110 5.75 2.06 -13.32
C ILE A 110 7.13 2.65 -13.00
N ALA A 111 7.25 3.98 -12.98
CA ALA A 111 8.53 4.65 -12.77
C ALA A 111 8.98 4.59 -11.31
N TRP A 112 8.16 5.05 -10.36
CA TRP A 112 8.55 5.07 -8.95
C TRP A 112 8.71 3.66 -8.36
N VAL A 113 7.68 2.81 -8.43
CA VAL A 113 7.71 1.47 -7.83
C VAL A 113 8.40 0.45 -8.72
N GLY A 114 8.00 0.37 -10.00
CA GLY A 114 8.53 -0.62 -10.93
C GLY A 114 10.05 -0.48 -11.14
N LEU A 115 10.54 0.72 -11.42
CA LEU A 115 11.98 0.94 -11.58
C LEU A 115 12.76 0.80 -10.27
N ALA A 116 12.15 1.10 -9.11
CA ALA A 116 12.78 0.80 -7.83
C ALA A 116 13.05 -0.70 -7.67
N TYR A 117 12.09 -1.57 -8.01
CA TYR A 117 12.26 -3.01 -7.94
C TYR A 117 13.25 -3.54 -8.98
N ILE A 118 13.17 -3.06 -10.22
CA ILE A 118 14.16 -3.43 -11.24
C ILE A 118 15.56 -3.01 -10.78
N SER A 119 15.69 -1.80 -10.23
CA SER A 119 16.96 -1.30 -9.72
C SER A 119 17.48 -2.15 -8.57
N ALA A 120 16.62 -2.54 -7.61
CA ALA A 120 17.00 -3.31 -6.44
C ALA A 120 17.32 -4.78 -6.74
N PHE A 121 16.59 -5.43 -7.65
CA PHE A 121 16.64 -6.88 -7.84
C PHE A 121 17.31 -7.32 -9.14
N VAL A 122 17.39 -6.44 -10.14
CA VAL A 122 18.05 -6.71 -11.42
C VAL A 122 19.33 -5.87 -11.51
N GLY A 123 19.21 -4.55 -11.55
CA GLY A 123 20.31 -3.60 -11.68
C GLY A 123 19.84 -2.22 -12.13
N ASN A 124 20.70 -1.21 -12.03
CA ASN A 124 20.32 0.17 -12.32
C ASN A 124 20.16 0.43 -13.84
N ILE A 125 18.93 0.35 -14.34
CA ILE A 125 18.61 0.68 -15.74
C ILE A 125 18.37 2.18 -15.97
N TRP A 126 18.18 2.97 -14.90
CA TRP A 126 17.84 4.40 -15.02
C TRP A 126 18.85 5.21 -15.85
N PRO A 127 20.18 5.07 -15.71
CA PRO A 127 21.13 5.78 -16.56
C PRO A 127 20.94 5.52 -18.07
N LEU A 128 20.35 4.38 -18.44
CA LEU A 128 20.03 4.06 -19.83
C LEU A 128 18.72 4.72 -20.28
N ILE A 129 17.67 4.68 -19.45
CA ILE A 129 16.32 5.14 -19.83
C ILE A 129 15.97 6.54 -19.32
N ASN A 130 16.92 7.28 -18.73
CA ASN A 130 16.67 8.62 -18.22
C ASN A 130 16.41 9.60 -19.39
N PRO A 131 15.17 10.09 -19.56
CA PRO A 131 14.83 10.97 -20.68
C PRO A 131 15.48 12.34 -20.55
N LEU A 132 15.64 12.84 -19.32
CA LEU A 132 16.24 14.16 -19.05
C LEU A 132 17.71 14.20 -19.45
N ARG A 133 18.44 13.14 -19.10
CA ARG A 133 19.82 12.93 -19.54
C ARG A 133 19.90 12.82 -21.07
N THR A 134 19.03 12.01 -21.66
CA THR A 134 19.03 11.76 -23.13
C THR A 134 18.80 13.05 -23.91
N ILE A 135 17.86 13.89 -23.45
CA ILE A 135 17.59 15.21 -24.04
C ILE A 135 18.82 16.12 -23.89
N PHE A 136 19.36 16.25 -22.68
CA PHE A 136 20.47 17.16 -22.42
C PHE A 136 21.74 16.76 -23.19
N ASP A 137 22.16 15.50 -23.09
CA ASP A 137 23.36 15.00 -23.78
C ASP A 137 23.20 15.13 -25.31
N GLY A 138 21.98 14.96 -25.85
CA GLY A 138 21.67 15.17 -27.26
C GLY A 138 21.78 16.64 -27.70
N VAL A 139 21.22 17.57 -26.90
CA VAL A 139 21.33 19.01 -27.16
C VAL A 139 22.78 19.47 -27.03
N GLU A 140 23.51 18.98 -26.03
CA GLU A 140 24.93 19.29 -25.85
C GLU A 140 25.77 18.78 -27.04
N ALA A 141 25.52 17.56 -27.52
CA ALA A 141 26.22 17.02 -28.68
C ALA A 141 25.95 17.86 -29.95
N ALA A 142 24.71 18.26 -30.19
CA ALA A 142 24.35 19.13 -31.31
C ALA A 142 25.01 20.51 -31.18
N TYR A 143 24.98 21.12 -30.00
CA TYR A 143 25.61 22.41 -29.74
C TYR A 143 27.13 22.35 -29.92
N ARG A 144 27.78 21.28 -29.44
CA ARG A 144 29.22 21.05 -29.63
C ARG A 144 29.58 20.90 -31.10
N HIS A 145 28.73 20.24 -31.89
CA HIS A 145 28.93 20.09 -33.33
C HIS A 145 28.83 21.43 -34.09
N ILE A 146 27.90 22.30 -33.69
CA ILE A 146 27.65 23.58 -34.37
C ILE A 146 28.63 24.68 -33.90
N CYS A 147 28.88 24.78 -32.59
CA CYS A 147 29.60 25.90 -31.99
C CYS A 147 31.04 25.54 -31.57
N GLY A 148 31.44 24.26 -31.60
CA GLY A 148 32.77 23.79 -31.20
C GLY A 148 33.07 23.88 -29.69
N ARG A 149 32.06 24.15 -28.85
CA ARG A 149 32.20 24.31 -27.39
C ARG A 149 31.14 23.49 -26.65
N ASN A 150 31.40 23.13 -25.40
CA ASN A 150 30.39 22.50 -24.54
C ASN A 150 29.28 23.50 -24.20
N LEU A 151 28.05 23.00 -24.10
CA LEU A 151 26.92 23.78 -23.60
C LEU A 151 27.03 24.01 -22.08
N ALA A 152 27.47 22.98 -21.35
CA ALA A 152 27.63 23.06 -19.91
C ALA A 152 28.74 24.06 -19.51
N LEU A 153 28.52 24.76 -18.39
CA LEU A 153 29.48 25.67 -17.78
C LEU A 153 30.58 24.92 -17.03
N ASP A 154 30.34 23.66 -16.65
CA ASP A 154 31.25 22.79 -15.90
C ASP A 154 31.84 23.44 -14.63
N LYS A 155 31.01 24.19 -13.88
CA LYS A 155 31.43 24.78 -12.61
C LYS A 155 31.73 23.68 -11.58
N PRO A 156 32.73 23.89 -10.69
CA PRO A 156 33.05 22.91 -9.66
C PRO A 156 31.86 22.75 -8.70
N TYR A 157 31.43 21.50 -8.50
CA TYR A 157 30.33 21.19 -7.59
C TYR A 157 30.77 21.34 -6.12
N PRO A 158 30.10 22.18 -5.32
CA PRO A 158 30.48 22.38 -3.92
C PRO A 158 30.38 21.10 -3.10
N HIS A 159 31.49 20.67 -2.49
CA HIS A 159 31.53 19.45 -1.67
C HIS A 159 30.54 19.47 -0.49
N VAL A 160 30.21 20.66 0.03
CA VAL A 160 29.24 20.85 1.13
C VAL A 160 27.83 20.41 0.73
N LEU A 161 27.46 20.59 -0.55
CA LEU A 161 26.14 20.18 -1.03
C LEU A 161 25.98 18.65 -1.02
N GLY A 162 27.07 17.90 -1.24
CA GLY A 162 27.02 16.44 -1.24
C GLY A 162 25.83 15.93 -2.05
N VAL A 163 24.92 15.22 -1.39
CA VAL A 163 23.68 14.67 -1.96
C VAL A 163 22.42 15.40 -1.41
N TRP A 164 22.59 16.52 -0.71
CA TRP A 164 21.47 17.29 -0.14
C TRP A 164 20.43 17.74 -1.16
N PRO A 165 20.77 18.15 -2.40
CA PRO A 165 19.75 18.48 -3.39
C PRO A 165 18.81 17.29 -3.67
N ALA A 166 19.34 16.06 -3.76
CA ALA A 166 18.51 14.87 -3.90
C ALA A 166 17.70 14.54 -2.63
N VAL A 167 18.21 14.85 -1.43
CA VAL A 167 17.42 14.74 -0.17
C VAL A 167 16.22 15.68 -0.18
N LEU A 168 16.43 16.94 -0.58
CA LEU A 168 15.35 17.93 -0.67
C LEU A 168 14.34 17.54 -1.75
N LEU A 169 14.80 17.01 -2.89
CA LEU A 169 13.91 16.51 -3.93
C LEU A 169 13.15 15.26 -3.50
N LEU A 170 13.78 14.35 -2.74
CA LEU A 170 13.07 13.20 -2.18
C LEU A 170 12.01 13.66 -1.18
N LEU A 171 12.32 14.65 -0.34
CA LEU A 171 11.34 15.21 0.60
C LEU A 171 10.17 15.88 -0.14
N ALA A 172 10.46 16.66 -1.18
CA ALA A 172 9.43 17.27 -2.02
C ALA A 172 8.58 16.23 -2.77
N PHE A 173 9.21 15.17 -3.26
CA PHE A 173 8.53 14.04 -3.91
C PHE A 173 7.62 13.30 -2.94
N SER A 174 8.13 12.91 -1.76
CA SER A 174 7.32 12.28 -0.70
C SER A 174 6.22 13.21 -0.18
N TRP A 175 6.48 14.52 -0.10
CA TRP A 175 5.45 15.49 0.27
C TRP A 175 4.34 15.56 -0.78
N THR A 176 4.71 15.54 -2.06
CA THR A 176 3.75 15.50 -3.16
C THR A 176 2.93 14.21 -3.09
N GLU A 177 3.56 13.07 -2.85
CA GLU A 177 2.87 11.77 -2.72
C GLU A 177 1.93 11.71 -1.52
N LEU A 178 2.38 12.19 -0.35
CA LEU A 178 1.73 11.89 0.94
C LEU A 178 0.88 13.01 1.51
N VAL A 179 1.12 14.25 1.10
CA VAL A 179 0.57 15.46 1.72
C VAL A 179 -0.23 16.31 0.75
N TYR A 180 0.24 16.45 -0.49
CA TYR A 180 -0.45 17.24 -1.50
C TYR A 180 -1.85 16.65 -1.78
N PRO A 181 -2.93 17.46 -1.85
CA PRO A 181 -4.31 16.93 -1.95
C PRO A 181 -4.61 16.17 -3.25
N THR A 182 -4.04 16.63 -4.37
CA THR A 182 -4.38 16.13 -5.71
C THR A 182 -3.17 15.56 -6.46
N PRO A 183 -2.44 14.58 -5.89
CA PRO A 183 -1.17 14.09 -6.43
C PRO A 183 -1.34 13.20 -7.66
N ALA A 184 -2.57 12.69 -7.87
CA ALA A 184 -2.91 11.82 -8.98
C ALA A 184 -3.46 12.57 -10.21
N VAL A 185 -3.78 13.87 -10.08
CA VAL A 185 -4.33 14.66 -11.19
C VAL A 185 -3.26 14.80 -12.29
N PRO A 186 -3.54 14.37 -13.54
CA PRO A 186 -2.53 14.30 -14.60
C PRO A 186 -1.82 15.62 -14.91
N SER A 187 -2.54 16.74 -14.93
CA SER A 187 -1.96 18.08 -15.17
C SER A 187 -1.01 18.52 -14.06
N HIS A 188 -1.28 18.17 -12.80
CA HIS A 188 -0.36 18.42 -11.69
C HIS A 188 0.91 17.59 -11.84
N ILE A 189 0.79 16.31 -12.20
CA ILE A 189 1.95 15.43 -12.47
C ILE A 189 2.80 15.99 -13.61
N ALA A 190 2.19 16.39 -14.73
CA ALA A 190 2.92 16.98 -15.84
C ALA A 190 3.60 18.31 -15.48
N THR A 191 2.94 19.14 -14.66
CA THR A 191 3.53 20.39 -14.15
C THR A 191 4.74 20.12 -13.25
N PHE A 192 4.63 19.19 -12.31
CA PHE A 192 5.75 18.80 -11.44
C PHE A 192 6.88 18.15 -12.23
N ALA A 193 6.57 17.28 -13.19
CA ALA A 193 7.57 16.67 -14.07
C ALA A 193 8.30 17.72 -14.90
N LEU A 194 7.59 18.73 -15.42
CA LEU A 194 8.21 19.84 -16.17
C LEU A 194 9.11 20.70 -15.27
N GLY A 195 8.63 21.08 -14.09
CA GLY A 195 9.44 21.83 -13.11
C GLY A 195 10.69 21.06 -12.67
N TYR A 196 10.54 19.75 -12.41
CA TYR A 196 11.64 18.84 -12.12
C TYR A 196 12.65 18.74 -13.26
N SER A 197 12.17 18.71 -14.51
CA SER A 197 13.00 18.67 -15.72
C SER A 197 13.83 19.95 -15.86
N VAL A 198 13.20 21.11 -15.72
CA VAL A 198 13.87 22.42 -15.78
C VAL A 198 14.94 22.54 -14.69
N LEU A 199 14.63 22.15 -13.46
CA LEU A 199 15.60 22.13 -12.36
C LEU A 199 16.78 21.22 -12.67
N THR A 200 16.50 20.02 -13.18
CA THR A 200 17.53 19.03 -13.51
C THR A 200 18.43 19.51 -14.64
N TRP A 201 17.87 20.03 -15.73
CA TRP A 201 18.65 20.59 -16.83
C TRP A 201 19.46 21.82 -16.42
N THR A 202 18.92 22.65 -15.52
CA THR A 202 19.67 23.78 -14.96
C THR A 202 20.90 23.28 -14.18
N GLY A 203 20.73 22.24 -13.35
CA GLY A 203 21.84 21.61 -12.65
C GLY A 203 22.89 21.01 -13.59
N MET A 204 22.45 20.29 -14.63
CA MET A 204 23.33 19.74 -15.67
C MET A 204 24.08 20.83 -16.44
N PHE A 205 23.39 21.93 -16.77
CA PHE A 205 23.99 23.08 -17.45
C PHE A 205 25.07 23.75 -16.59
N VAL A 206 24.84 23.90 -15.27
CA VAL A 206 25.78 24.59 -14.38
C VAL A 206 26.98 23.73 -14.00
N PHE A 207 26.76 22.46 -13.64
CA PHE A 207 27.78 21.59 -13.02
C PHE A 207 28.27 20.45 -13.94
N GLY A 208 27.69 20.32 -15.14
CA GLY A 208 27.89 19.19 -16.03
C GLY A 208 26.90 18.04 -15.77
N SER A 209 26.52 17.31 -16.82
CA SER A 209 25.46 16.31 -16.75
C SER A 209 25.76 15.16 -15.78
N GLU A 210 26.96 14.57 -15.89
CA GLU A 210 27.43 13.49 -15.00
C GLU A 210 27.53 13.92 -13.53
N THR A 211 28.01 15.14 -13.28
CA THR A 211 28.19 15.66 -11.92
C THR A 211 26.85 15.89 -11.24
N TRP A 212 25.91 16.54 -11.93
CA TRP A 212 24.59 16.81 -11.39
C TRP A 212 23.79 15.53 -11.16
N LEU A 213 23.77 14.61 -12.13
CA LEU A 213 23.04 13.34 -12.00
C LEU A 213 23.52 12.51 -10.81
N ARG A 214 24.82 12.51 -10.53
CA ARG A 214 25.41 11.74 -9.43
C ARG A 214 25.04 12.26 -8.04
N HIS A 215 24.76 13.55 -7.91
CA HIS A 215 24.64 14.23 -6.62
C HIS A 215 23.25 14.83 -6.37
N GLY A 216 22.63 15.41 -7.40
CA GLY A 216 21.43 16.22 -7.27
C GLY A 216 20.16 15.60 -7.86
N GLU A 217 20.25 14.72 -8.86
CA GLU A 217 19.03 14.17 -9.49
C GLU A 217 18.44 13.02 -8.67
N LEU A 218 17.16 13.17 -8.28
CA LEU A 218 16.47 12.30 -7.33
C LEU A 218 16.53 10.83 -7.74
N PHE A 219 16.05 10.52 -8.94
CA PHE A 219 15.87 9.13 -9.38
C PHE A 219 17.22 8.43 -9.60
N THR A 220 18.24 9.12 -10.12
CA THR A 220 19.60 8.57 -10.27
C THR A 220 20.19 8.20 -8.92
N VAL A 221 20.03 9.06 -7.91
CA VAL A 221 20.55 8.80 -6.56
C VAL A 221 19.77 7.68 -5.89
N VAL A 222 18.44 7.70 -5.91
CA VAL A 222 17.60 6.69 -5.26
C VAL A 222 17.73 5.31 -5.92
N PHE A 223 17.57 5.22 -7.24
CA PHE A 223 17.70 3.96 -7.97
C PHE A 223 19.14 3.44 -7.95
N GLY A 224 20.14 4.34 -8.00
CA GLY A 224 21.53 3.97 -7.79
C GLY A 224 21.80 3.42 -6.39
N THR A 225 21.09 3.91 -5.38
CA THR A 225 21.16 3.43 -4.00
C THR A 225 20.54 2.05 -3.86
N PHE A 226 19.34 1.83 -4.41
CA PHE A 226 18.71 0.51 -4.43
C PHE A 226 19.52 -0.52 -5.21
N ALA A 227 20.12 -0.12 -6.34
CA ALA A 227 20.96 -1.01 -7.14
C ALA A 227 22.24 -1.46 -6.45
N ARG A 228 22.61 -0.87 -5.31
CA ARG A 228 23.67 -1.44 -4.45
C ARG A 228 23.28 -2.80 -3.85
N PHE A 229 21.98 -3.07 -3.72
CA PHE A 229 21.46 -4.39 -3.33
C PHE A 229 21.47 -5.40 -4.48
N ALA A 230 21.37 -4.95 -5.73
CA ALA A 230 21.23 -5.79 -6.90
C ALA A 230 22.45 -6.68 -7.18
N PRO A 231 22.22 -7.83 -7.85
CA PRO A 231 23.28 -8.75 -8.24
C PRO A 231 24.04 -8.25 -9.47
N THR A 232 23.55 -7.25 -10.21
CA THR A 232 24.28 -6.69 -11.36
C THR A 232 24.71 -5.24 -11.12
N GLU A 233 25.84 -4.86 -11.72
CA GLU A 233 26.41 -3.52 -11.62
C GLU A 233 26.95 -3.08 -12.99
N ILE A 234 26.40 -1.98 -13.52
CA ILE A 234 26.90 -1.34 -14.75
C ILE A 234 27.86 -0.22 -14.36
N ARG A 235 29.09 -0.27 -14.87
CA ARG A 235 30.09 0.80 -14.70
C ARG A 235 30.38 1.42 -16.06
N THR A 236 30.06 2.70 -16.19
CA THR A 236 30.28 3.48 -17.42
C THR A 236 31.58 4.31 -17.40
N ASN A 237 32.17 4.51 -16.21
CA ASN A 237 33.37 5.31 -15.99
C ASN A 237 34.76 4.61 -16.05
N PRO A 238 34.92 3.29 -16.33
CA PRO A 238 36.21 2.75 -16.74
C PRO A 238 36.48 3.06 -18.24
N PRO A 239 37.73 2.93 -18.72
CA PRO A 239 38.06 3.11 -20.15
C PRO A 239 37.29 2.16 -21.09
N LYS A 240 36.70 1.09 -20.53
CA LYS A 240 35.68 0.27 -21.19
C LYS A 240 34.47 0.18 -20.25
N PRO A 241 33.23 0.29 -20.74
CA PRO A 241 32.06 -0.01 -19.94
C PRO A 241 32.14 -1.47 -19.47
N GLN A 242 31.71 -1.73 -18.23
CA GLN A 242 31.71 -3.06 -17.61
C GLN A 242 30.31 -3.40 -17.09
N PHE A 243 29.90 -4.66 -17.23
CA PHE A 243 28.65 -5.16 -16.66
C PHE A 243 28.93 -6.35 -15.74
N LEU A 244 29.05 -6.07 -14.44
CA LEU A 244 29.58 -7.00 -13.45
C LEU A 244 28.44 -7.75 -12.74
N LEU A 245 28.61 -9.07 -12.57
CA LEU A 245 27.76 -9.89 -11.70
C LEU A 245 28.37 -10.02 -10.30
N ARG A 246 27.55 -9.88 -9.26
CA ARG A 246 27.88 -9.99 -7.84
C ARG A 246 26.72 -10.63 -7.06
N ARG A 247 26.96 -10.99 -5.79
CA ARG A 247 25.88 -11.47 -4.90
C ARG A 247 25.04 -10.30 -4.40
N PHE A 248 23.77 -10.57 -4.08
CA PHE A 248 22.87 -9.58 -3.48
C PHE A 248 23.48 -8.92 -2.24
N GLY A 249 23.25 -7.62 -2.09
CA GLY A 249 23.68 -6.82 -0.94
C GLY A 249 25.18 -6.51 -0.86
N THR A 250 26.04 -7.13 -1.68
CA THR A 250 27.50 -6.90 -1.61
C THR A 250 27.92 -5.46 -1.97
N GLY A 251 27.10 -4.74 -2.73
CA GLY A 251 27.32 -3.32 -3.03
C GLY A 251 27.02 -2.38 -1.85
N LEU A 252 26.42 -2.89 -0.77
CA LEU A 252 26.07 -2.13 0.44
C LEU A 252 27.18 -2.17 1.50
N THR A 253 28.04 -3.18 1.49
CA THR A 253 29.17 -3.34 2.44
C THR A 253 30.45 -2.68 1.93
N TYR A 254 30.33 -1.46 1.40
CA TYR A 254 31.46 -0.75 0.80
C TYR A 254 32.36 -0.13 1.88
N ARG A 255 33.68 -0.13 1.66
CA ARG A 255 34.67 0.32 2.67
C ARG A 255 34.66 1.83 2.92
N ASP A 256 34.18 2.62 1.97
CA ASP A 256 34.17 4.08 2.10
C ASP A 256 32.97 4.54 2.90
N GLN A 257 33.21 5.48 3.83
CA GLN A 257 32.18 6.10 4.65
C GLN A 257 31.20 6.87 3.75
N VAL A 258 29.91 6.66 3.93
CA VAL A 258 28.92 7.47 3.19
C VAL A 258 28.90 8.91 3.68
N SER A 259 28.57 9.85 2.79
CA SER A 259 28.40 11.26 3.21
C SER A 259 27.22 11.41 4.18
N PRO A 260 27.21 12.44 5.05
CA PRO A 260 26.07 12.68 5.96
C PRO A 260 24.75 12.89 5.22
N SER A 261 24.79 13.54 4.05
CA SER A 261 23.62 13.71 3.18
C SER A 261 23.09 12.39 2.65
N MET A 262 23.98 11.43 2.34
CA MET A 262 23.57 10.10 1.88
C MET A 262 22.91 9.29 3.01
N MET A 263 23.44 9.37 4.23
CA MET A 263 22.79 8.79 5.41
C MET A 263 21.40 9.40 5.64
N ALA A 264 21.29 10.73 5.54
CA ALA A 264 20.03 11.45 5.67
C ALA A 264 19.01 11.03 4.58
N LEU A 265 19.47 10.83 3.34
CA LEU A 265 18.66 10.30 2.23
C LEU A 265 18.12 8.90 2.51
N VAL A 266 18.97 7.97 2.98
CA VAL A 266 18.56 6.59 3.29
C VAL A 266 17.50 6.57 4.40
N LEU A 267 17.67 7.39 5.43
CA LEU A 267 16.72 7.50 6.53
C LEU A 267 15.42 8.20 6.12
N LEU A 268 15.47 9.17 5.19
CA LEU A 268 14.27 9.78 4.61
C LEU A 268 13.49 8.76 3.77
N LEU A 269 14.20 7.98 2.97
CA LEU A 269 13.60 6.92 2.16
C LEU A 269 12.92 5.86 3.04
N LEU A 270 13.57 5.45 4.14
CA LEU A 270 12.98 4.52 5.10
C LEU A 270 11.77 5.11 5.83
N SER A 271 11.89 6.33 6.34
CA SER A 271 10.85 6.96 7.17
C SER A 271 9.63 7.43 6.37
N SER A 272 9.79 7.86 5.11
CA SER A 272 8.66 8.29 4.26
C SER A 272 7.66 7.17 4.00
N VAL A 273 8.11 5.96 3.66
CA VAL A 273 7.23 4.79 3.47
C VAL A 273 6.54 4.38 4.78
N LEU A 274 7.25 4.47 5.90
CA LEU A 274 6.66 4.20 7.22
C LEU A 274 5.66 5.28 7.63
N TYR A 275 5.91 6.53 7.27
CA TYR A 275 5.00 7.65 7.50
C TYR A 275 3.71 7.49 6.69
N ASP A 276 3.80 7.03 5.44
CA ASP A 276 2.62 6.70 4.63
C ASP A 276 1.75 5.62 5.29
N GLY A 277 2.37 4.58 5.82
CA GLY A 277 1.65 3.59 6.63
C GLY A 277 1.04 4.20 7.90
N LEU A 278 1.79 5.06 8.61
CA LEU A 278 1.35 5.68 9.87
C LEU A 278 0.12 6.56 9.67
N ILE A 279 0.08 7.39 8.63
CA ILE A 279 -1.06 8.29 8.39
C ILE A 279 -2.33 7.56 7.96
N ALA A 280 -2.22 6.29 7.56
CA ALA A 280 -3.35 5.42 7.29
C ALA A 280 -3.95 4.78 8.55
N THR A 281 -3.33 4.93 9.73
CA THR A 281 -3.80 4.31 10.97
C THR A 281 -4.91 5.13 11.65
N PRO A 282 -5.88 4.47 12.33
CA PRO A 282 -6.87 5.16 13.14
C PRO A 282 -6.25 6.05 14.23
N GLU A 283 -5.14 5.63 14.81
CA GLU A 283 -4.38 6.36 15.82
C GLU A 283 -3.93 7.73 15.32
N TRP A 284 -3.38 7.79 14.11
CA TRP A 284 -3.00 9.05 13.50
C TRP A 284 -4.21 9.96 13.28
N SER A 285 -5.35 9.42 12.84
CA SER A 285 -6.57 10.21 12.61
C SER A 285 -7.07 10.92 13.87
N VAL A 286 -6.93 10.30 15.04
CA VAL A 286 -7.30 10.89 16.34
C VAL A 286 -6.34 12.03 16.69
N VAL A 287 -5.04 11.82 16.50
CA VAL A 287 -4.02 12.86 16.74
C VAL A 287 -4.21 14.03 15.78
N GLU A 288 -4.37 13.76 14.49
CA GLU A 288 -4.62 14.75 13.43
C GLU A 288 -5.84 15.60 13.75
N SER A 289 -6.97 14.97 14.08
CA SER A 289 -8.21 15.66 14.46
C SER A 289 -8.04 16.52 15.72
N ALA A 290 -7.32 16.02 16.73
CA ALA A 290 -7.08 16.74 17.98
C ALA A 290 -6.12 17.93 17.83
N VAL A 291 -5.18 17.86 16.88
CA VAL A 291 -4.28 18.97 16.56
C VAL A 291 -5.01 20.02 15.74
N ILE A 292 -5.77 19.61 14.71
CA ILE A 292 -6.58 20.51 13.89
C ILE A 292 -7.61 21.25 14.75
N ALA A 293 -8.28 20.58 15.68
CA ALA A 293 -9.24 21.20 16.58
C ALA A 293 -8.64 22.30 17.47
N ARG A 294 -7.33 22.21 17.80
CA ARG A 294 -6.62 23.25 18.54
C ARG A 294 -6.10 24.40 17.67
N LEU A 295 -6.06 24.18 16.35
CA LEU A 295 -5.60 25.13 15.34
C LEU A 295 -6.78 25.72 14.56
N SER A 296 -8.00 25.70 15.13
CA SER A 296 -9.26 26.07 14.46
C SER A 296 -9.27 27.47 13.83
N ASP A 297 -8.40 28.38 14.28
CA ASP A 297 -8.29 29.74 13.75
C ASP A 297 -7.49 29.82 12.42
N VAL A 298 -6.79 28.74 12.02
CA VAL A 298 -6.08 28.60 10.74
C VAL A 298 -6.73 27.48 9.90
N ALA A 299 -8.00 27.69 9.57
CA ALA A 299 -8.94 26.66 9.12
C ALA A 299 -8.69 26.04 7.73
N GLU A 300 -7.92 26.65 6.83
CA GLU A 300 -7.76 26.11 5.45
C GLU A 300 -6.48 25.29 5.22
N LEU A 301 -5.43 25.49 6.02
CA LEU A 301 -4.14 24.78 5.88
C LEU A 301 -3.97 23.65 6.90
N GLY A 302 -4.93 23.44 7.82
CA GLY A 302 -4.81 22.54 8.97
C GLY A 302 -4.29 21.14 8.63
N PRO A 303 -4.99 20.34 7.80
CA PRO A 303 -4.57 18.96 7.50
C PRO A 303 -3.23 18.89 6.75
N MET A 304 -3.04 19.77 5.76
CA MET A 304 -1.83 19.83 4.96
C MET A 304 -0.62 20.23 5.80
N ALA A 305 -0.76 21.19 6.70
CA ALA A 305 0.28 21.62 7.62
C ALA A 305 0.63 20.53 8.63
N VAL A 306 -0.37 19.90 9.25
CA VAL A 306 -0.17 18.79 10.20
C VAL A 306 0.56 17.63 9.54
N ARG A 307 0.18 17.24 8.32
CA ARG A 307 0.85 16.18 7.56
C ARG A 307 2.26 16.58 7.10
N SER A 308 2.47 17.83 6.72
CA SER A 308 3.80 18.36 6.35
C SER A 308 4.76 18.32 7.54
N ILE A 309 4.31 18.81 8.70
CA ILE A 309 5.08 18.79 9.95
C ILE A 309 5.31 17.34 10.38
N GLY A 310 4.29 16.48 10.27
CA GLY A 310 4.38 15.07 10.56
C GLY A 310 5.45 14.36 9.75
N LEU A 311 5.51 14.58 8.43
CA LEU A 311 6.52 13.98 7.55
C LEU A 311 7.94 14.36 7.98
N VAL A 312 8.20 15.66 8.21
CA VAL A 312 9.54 16.13 8.62
C VAL A 312 9.89 15.67 10.03
N ALA A 313 8.95 15.77 10.98
CA ALA A 313 9.15 15.34 12.36
C ALA A 313 9.43 13.83 12.45
N PHE A 314 8.73 13.02 11.66
CA PHE A 314 8.92 11.58 11.62
C PHE A 314 10.29 11.21 11.01
N TRP A 315 10.72 11.91 9.97
CA TRP A 315 12.08 11.76 9.45
C TRP A 315 13.16 12.12 10.48
N LEU A 316 13.00 13.25 11.18
CA LEU A 316 13.92 13.68 12.23
C LEU A 316 13.92 12.71 13.43
N LEU A 317 12.79 12.09 13.76
CA LEU A 317 12.70 11.04 14.78
C LEU A 317 13.57 9.84 14.39
N PHE A 318 13.49 9.37 13.14
CA PHE A 318 14.32 8.26 12.65
C PHE A 318 15.81 8.62 12.63
N LEU A 319 16.15 9.84 12.19
CA LEU A 319 17.50 10.37 12.22
C LEU A 319 18.07 10.40 13.65
N SER A 320 17.27 10.88 14.60
CA SER A 320 17.65 11.00 16.01
C SER A 320 17.81 9.62 16.66
N ALA A 321 16.88 8.68 16.40
CA ALA A 321 16.97 7.31 16.90
C ALA A 321 18.21 6.59 16.36
N TYR A 322 18.50 6.71 15.06
CA TYR A 322 19.68 6.13 14.45
C TYR A 322 20.98 6.74 14.98
N TRP A 323 20.99 8.07 15.18
CA TRP A 323 22.12 8.78 15.79
C TRP A 323 22.38 8.33 17.23
N MET A 324 21.33 8.24 18.05
CA MET A 324 21.40 7.76 19.43
C MET A 324 21.97 6.33 19.48
N VAL A 325 21.48 5.44 18.62
CA VAL A 325 22.00 4.07 18.51
C VAL A 325 23.47 4.08 18.10
N SER A 326 23.87 4.94 17.16
CA SER A 326 25.27 5.09 16.75
C SER A 326 26.17 5.57 17.91
N ILE A 327 25.67 6.44 18.81
CA ILE A 327 26.39 6.82 20.04
C ILE A 327 26.56 5.60 20.95
N ILE A 328 25.49 4.81 21.16
CA ILE A 328 25.55 3.60 21.99
C ILE A 328 26.52 2.57 21.40
N MET A 329 26.54 2.41 20.07
CA MET A 329 27.49 1.54 19.36
C MET A 329 28.93 2.00 19.57
N SER A 330 29.20 3.30 19.44
CA SER A 330 30.53 3.87 19.70
C SER A 330 30.94 3.66 21.17
N ALA A 331 30.05 3.86 22.13
CA ALA A 331 30.33 3.59 23.54
C ALA A 331 30.60 2.09 23.81
N ALA A 332 29.79 1.19 23.26
CA ALA A 332 29.94 -0.26 23.38
C ALA A 332 31.26 -0.77 22.77
N THR A 333 31.82 -0.02 21.81
CA THR A 333 33.10 -0.32 21.15
C THR A 333 34.26 0.51 21.69
N GLN A 334 34.12 1.08 22.90
CA GLN A 334 35.16 1.86 23.58
C GLN A 334 35.64 3.06 22.75
N TRP A 335 34.72 3.69 22.02
CA TRP A 335 34.95 4.90 21.22
C TRP A 335 36.06 4.75 20.16
N GLN A 336 36.30 3.54 19.65
CA GLN A 336 37.25 3.32 18.55
C GLN A 336 36.92 4.15 17.30
N PHE A 337 35.62 4.38 17.06
CA PHE A 337 35.12 5.29 16.04
C PHE A 337 34.15 6.29 16.65
N SER A 338 34.18 7.52 16.14
CA SER A 338 33.20 8.54 16.53
C SER A 338 31.77 8.13 16.12
N PRO A 339 30.72 8.57 16.84
CA PRO A 339 29.33 8.24 16.49
C PRO A 339 28.99 8.56 15.03
N ARG A 340 29.59 9.64 14.49
CA ARG A 340 29.46 10.03 13.09
C ARG A 340 30.03 8.99 12.13
N GLN A 341 31.27 8.55 12.35
CA GLN A 341 31.90 7.54 11.52
C GLN A 341 31.15 6.21 11.59
N THR A 342 30.69 5.83 12.79
CA THR A 342 29.84 4.65 12.99
C THR A 342 28.56 4.77 12.16
N ALA A 343 27.80 5.86 12.32
CA ALA A 343 26.57 6.09 11.56
C ALA A 343 26.81 6.05 10.04
N GLN A 344 27.88 6.68 9.55
CA GLN A 344 28.23 6.68 8.12
C GLN A 344 28.67 5.32 7.58
N SER A 345 29.18 4.43 8.44
CA SER A 345 29.63 3.10 8.05
C SER A 345 28.47 2.11 7.95
N PHE A 346 27.44 2.29 8.76
CA PHE A 346 26.31 1.37 8.84
C PHE A 346 25.06 1.86 8.09
N ALA A 347 24.99 3.10 7.61
CA ALA A 347 23.75 3.64 7.03
C ALA A 347 23.18 2.80 5.87
N LEU A 348 24.04 2.29 4.98
CA LEU A 348 23.60 1.48 3.83
C LEU A 348 23.07 0.10 4.23
N THR A 349 23.37 -0.40 5.43
CA THR A 349 22.85 -1.69 5.90
C THR A 349 21.35 -1.63 6.20
N LEU A 350 20.77 -0.42 6.27
CA LEU A 350 19.33 -0.19 6.42
C LEU A 350 18.55 -0.31 5.10
N ILE A 351 19.21 -0.29 3.94
CA ILE A 351 18.55 -0.33 2.63
C ILE A 351 17.67 -1.59 2.43
N PRO A 352 18.08 -2.80 2.82
CA PRO A 352 17.20 -3.97 2.74
C PRO A 352 15.91 -3.83 3.56
N ILE A 353 15.93 -3.10 4.67
CA ILE A 353 14.72 -2.80 5.46
C ILE A 353 13.79 -1.92 4.64
N ALA A 354 14.32 -0.82 4.09
CA ALA A 354 13.55 0.07 3.24
C ALA A 354 12.96 -0.64 2.01
N LEU A 355 13.74 -1.53 1.37
CA LEU A 355 13.26 -2.36 0.26
C LEU A 355 12.17 -3.35 0.69
N GLY A 356 12.34 -4.01 1.84
CA GLY A 356 11.34 -4.90 2.41
C GLY A 356 10.00 -4.19 2.63
N TYR A 357 10.03 -2.99 3.19
CA TYR A 357 8.83 -2.15 3.34
C TYR A 357 8.26 -1.67 2.01
N HIS A 358 9.12 -1.25 1.08
CA HIS A 358 8.67 -0.80 -0.23
C HIS A 358 7.98 -1.94 -1.01
N VAL A 359 8.46 -3.18 -0.90
CA VAL A 359 7.79 -4.38 -1.44
C VAL A 359 6.48 -4.65 -0.70
N ALA A 360 6.50 -4.64 0.63
CA ALA A 360 5.33 -4.92 1.44
C ALA A 360 4.17 -3.95 1.17
N HIS A 361 4.48 -2.67 0.92
CA HIS A 361 3.50 -1.63 0.70
C HIS A 361 3.06 -1.52 -0.77
N TYR A 362 4.00 -1.54 -1.72
CA TYR A 362 3.69 -1.18 -3.11
C TYR A 362 3.52 -2.34 -4.09
N LEU A 363 3.89 -3.57 -3.73
CA LEU A 363 3.85 -4.68 -4.69
C LEU A 363 2.43 -4.98 -5.19
N VAL A 364 1.44 -4.97 -4.30
CA VAL A 364 0.04 -5.21 -4.70
C VAL A 364 -0.44 -4.11 -5.64
N TYR A 365 -0.07 -2.85 -5.38
CA TYR A 365 -0.36 -1.74 -6.28
C TYR A 365 0.31 -1.94 -7.64
N LEU A 366 1.57 -2.37 -7.70
CA LEU A 366 2.24 -2.67 -8.97
C LEU A 366 1.53 -3.80 -9.73
N LEU A 367 1.14 -4.88 -9.05
CA LEU A 367 0.50 -6.04 -9.68
C LEU A 367 -0.93 -5.76 -10.13
N VAL A 368 -1.66 -4.87 -9.45
CA VAL A 368 -3.06 -4.55 -9.76
C VAL A 368 -3.16 -3.28 -10.59
N GLN A 369 -2.70 -2.14 -10.06
CA GLN A 369 -2.76 -0.85 -10.74
C GLN A 369 -1.77 -0.77 -11.91
N GLY A 370 -0.65 -1.50 -11.87
CA GLY A 370 0.27 -1.57 -13.00
C GLY A 370 -0.36 -2.18 -14.25
N GLN A 371 -1.42 -2.99 -14.13
CA GLN A 371 -2.14 -3.54 -15.28
C GLN A 371 -2.83 -2.47 -16.13
N TYR A 372 -3.15 -1.29 -15.56
CA TYR A 372 -3.76 -0.19 -16.31
C TYR A 372 -2.84 0.34 -17.42
N ILE A 373 -1.53 0.08 -17.36
CA ILE A 373 -0.63 0.44 -18.46
C ILE A 373 -1.03 -0.23 -19.78
N VAL A 374 -1.65 -1.42 -19.74
CA VAL A 374 -2.04 -2.20 -20.94
C VAL A 374 -3.10 -1.46 -21.78
N PRO A 375 -4.26 -1.05 -21.22
CA PRO A 375 -5.22 -0.23 -21.96
C PRO A 375 -4.72 1.20 -22.18
N LEU A 376 -3.98 1.80 -21.23
CA LEU A 376 -3.50 3.18 -21.35
C LEU A 376 -2.43 3.36 -22.43
N LEU A 377 -1.67 2.34 -22.80
CA LEU A 377 -0.79 2.42 -23.98
C LEU A 377 -1.59 2.53 -25.29
N SER A 378 -2.78 1.93 -25.36
CA SER A 378 -3.67 2.03 -26.52
C SER A 378 -4.46 3.34 -26.57
N ASP A 379 -4.78 3.92 -25.41
CA ASP A 379 -5.50 5.20 -25.26
C ASP A 379 -4.84 6.13 -24.23
N PRO A 380 -3.65 6.68 -24.51
CA PRO A 380 -2.86 7.42 -23.51
C PRO A 380 -3.48 8.74 -23.06
N PHE A 381 -4.36 9.32 -23.89
CA PHE A 381 -5.06 10.59 -23.64
C PHE A 381 -6.48 10.41 -23.12
N GLY A 382 -7.04 9.19 -23.14
CA GLY A 382 -8.43 8.94 -22.76
C GLY A 382 -9.47 9.33 -23.83
N TYR A 383 -9.06 9.47 -25.09
CA TYR A 383 -9.91 9.90 -26.22
C TYR A 383 -10.69 8.75 -26.86
N GLY A 384 -10.56 7.52 -26.35
CA GLY A 384 -11.18 6.33 -26.92
C GLY A 384 -10.37 5.72 -28.07
N TRP A 385 -9.06 6.00 -28.14
CA TRP A 385 -8.18 5.38 -29.12
C TRP A 385 -7.98 3.89 -28.86
N ASN A 386 -7.50 3.17 -29.86
CA ASN A 386 -7.14 1.76 -29.73
C ASN A 386 -5.88 1.40 -30.52
N LEU A 387 -4.78 2.10 -30.24
CA LEU A 387 -3.54 2.02 -31.04
C LEU A 387 -2.95 0.61 -31.15
N PHE A 388 -3.09 -0.21 -30.10
CA PHE A 388 -2.53 -1.56 -30.03
C PHE A 388 -3.59 -2.66 -29.89
N GLY A 389 -4.87 -2.33 -30.03
CA GLY A 389 -5.95 -3.32 -29.84
C GLY A 389 -6.25 -3.68 -28.38
N THR A 390 -5.65 -2.99 -27.40
CA THR A 390 -5.73 -3.33 -25.98
C THR A 390 -6.64 -2.43 -25.14
N ALA A 391 -7.34 -1.46 -25.73
CA ALA A 391 -8.17 -0.51 -24.99
C ALA A 391 -9.32 -1.16 -24.20
N SER A 392 -9.80 -2.34 -24.63
CA SER A 392 -10.84 -3.10 -23.92
C SER A 392 -10.31 -4.03 -22.82
N TYR A 393 -8.99 -4.05 -22.57
CA TYR A 393 -8.40 -4.86 -21.51
C TYR A 393 -8.91 -4.40 -20.14
N ARG A 394 -9.43 -5.35 -19.34
CA ARG A 394 -9.92 -5.09 -17.98
C ARG A 394 -8.90 -5.61 -16.96
N PRO A 395 -8.36 -4.74 -16.08
CA PRO A 395 -7.48 -5.16 -15.00
C PRO A 395 -8.11 -6.25 -14.13
N ASN A 396 -7.37 -7.33 -13.92
CA ASN A 396 -7.80 -8.44 -13.09
C ASN A 396 -7.31 -8.23 -11.65
N ILE A 397 -8.20 -7.73 -10.80
CA ILE A 397 -7.94 -7.53 -9.37
C ILE A 397 -7.85 -8.86 -8.58
N ALA A 398 -8.38 -9.96 -9.14
CA ALA A 398 -8.38 -11.26 -8.48
C ALA A 398 -7.02 -11.99 -8.56
N ILE A 399 -6.05 -11.46 -9.30
CA ILE A 399 -4.68 -11.99 -9.36
C ILE A 399 -4.02 -11.97 -7.97
N VAL A 400 -4.39 -11.00 -7.13
CA VAL A 400 -3.81 -10.81 -5.80
C VAL A 400 -4.89 -10.83 -4.72
N GLY A 401 -5.05 -11.97 -4.05
CA GLY A 401 -5.92 -12.08 -2.88
C GLY A 401 -5.30 -11.49 -1.60
N ALA A 402 -6.14 -11.17 -0.61
CA ALA A 402 -5.69 -10.62 0.67
C ALA A 402 -4.67 -11.50 1.40
N ARG A 403 -4.81 -12.83 1.30
CA ARG A 403 -3.85 -13.79 1.82
C ARG A 403 -2.46 -13.62 1.18
N PHE A 404 -2.38 -13.50 -0.15
CA PHE A 404 -1.12 -13.29 -0.85
C PHE A 404 -0.48 -11.96 -0.44
N ALA A 405 -1.28 -10.88 -0.40
CA ALA A 405 -0.83 -9.57 0.03
C ALA A 405 -0.21 -9.63 1.44
N TRP A 406 -0.90 -10.26 2.38
CA TRP A 406 -0.42 -10.40 3.76
C TRP A 406 0.88 -11.21 3.85
N TYR A 407 0.93 -12.43 3.32
CA TYR A 407 2.16 -13.26 3.39
C TYR A 407 3.34 -12.59 2.69
N THR A 408 3.09 -11.93 1.56
CA THR A 408 4.15 -11.22 0.84
C THR A 408 4.67 -10.03 1.63
N ALA A 409 3.78 -9.27 2.25
CA ALA A 409 4.15 -8.12 3.05
C ALA A 409 4.95 -8.54 4.30
N VAL A 410 4.47 -9.54 5.05
CA VAL A 410 5.20 -10.10 6.21
C VAL A 410 6.55 -10.69 5.79
N GLY A 411 6.57 -11.49 4.73
CA GLY A 411 7.78 -12.11 4.20
C GLY A 411 8.81 -11.07 3.74
N ALA A 412 8.38 -10.04 3.01
CA ALA A 412 9.26 -8.98 2.53
C ALA A 412 9.89 -8.17 3.67
N VAL A 413 9.10 -7.81 4.69
CA VAL A 413 9.61 -7.10 5.88
C VAL A 413 10.62 -7.97 6.63
N LEU A 414 10.28 -9.23 6.92
CA LEU A 414 11.18 -10.13 7.65
C LEU A 414 12.48 -10.40 6.89
N LEU A 415 12.40 -10.73 5.59
CA LEU A 415 13.58 -10.96 4.76
C LEU A 415 14.45 -9.70 4.64
N GLY A 416 13.84 -8.52 4.53
CA GLY A 416 14.53 -7.24 4.56
C GLY A 416 15.34 -7.03 5.85
N HIS A 417 14.75 -7.32 7.01
CA HIS A 417 15.46 -7.22 8.30
C HIS A 417 16.55 -8.27 8.46
N ILE A 418 16.30 -9.52 8.08
CA ILE A 418 17.31 -10.59 8.13
C ILE A 418 18.52 -10.23 7.25
N ALA A 419 18.27 -9.71 6.03
CA ALA A 419 19.32 -9.23 5.14
C ALA A 419 20.08 -8.05 5.74
N ALA A 420 19.39 -7.09 6.37
CA ALA A 420 20.00 -5.96 7.04
C ALA A 420 20.87 -6.37 8.24
N VAL A 421 20.40 -7.31 9.07
CA VAL A 421 21.18 -7.91 10.18
C VAL A 421 22.43 -8.59 9.65
N TYR A 422 22.31 -9.39 8.58
CA TYR A 422 23.45 -10.03 7.94
C TYR A 422 24.48 -9.02 7.43
N LEU A 423 24.04 -8.00 6.68
CA LEU A 423 24.94 -6.99 6.12
C LEU A 423 25.57 -6.12 7.22
N ALA A 424 24.81 -5.78 8.27
CA ALA A 424 25.34 -5.10 9.45
C ALA A 424 26.40 -5.96 10.14
N HIS A 425 26.19 -7.27 10.24
CA HIS A 425 27.19 -8.16 10.81
C HIS A 425 28.48 -8.20 9.99
N VAL A 426 28.34 -8.37 8.67
CA VAL A 426 29.48 -8.35 7.74
C VAL A 426 30.21 -7.01 7.81
N GLN A 427 29.50 -5.88 7.83
CA GLN A 427 30.09 -4.55 7.93
C GLN A 427 30.84 -4.36 9.25
N ALA A 428 30.28 -4.78 10.38
CA ALA A 428 30.94 -4.71 11.68
C ALA A 428 32.21 -5.56 11.73
N MET A 429 32.19 -6.76 11.14
CA MET A 429 33.36 -7.63 11.05
C MET A 429 34.45 -7.10 10.10
N GLN A 430 34.10 -6.21 9.16
CA GLN A 430 35.06 -5.48 8.32
C GLN A 430 35.60 -4.21 8.98
N THR A 431 34.82 -3.63 9.90
CA THR A 431 35.16 -2.37 10.58
C THR A 431 35.99 -2.59 11.83
N PHE A 432 35.67 -3.62 12.63
CA PHE A 432 36.32 -3.93 13.90
C PHE A 432 37.22 -5.16 13.78
N ALA A 433 38.47 -5.04 14.21
CA ALA A 433 39.44 -6.15 14.17
C ALA A 433 39.08 -7.29 15.13
N ALA A 434 38.47 -6.98 16.28
CA ALA A 434 38.10 -7.97 17.29
C ALA A 434 36.63 -8.37 17.18
N ARG A 435 36.36 -9.68 17.08
CA ARG A 435 34.99 -10.24 17.01
C ARG A 435 34.10 -9.79 18.17
N LYS A 436 34.65 -9.66 19.39
CA LYS A 436 33.90 -9.21 20.56
C LYS A 436 33.37 -7.79 20.39
N LEU A 437 34.18 -6.89 19.83
CA LEU A 437 33.77 -5.50 19.56
C LEU A 437 32.77 -5.43 18.41
N ALA A 438 32.97 -6.24 17.36
CA ALA A 438 32.01 -6.36 16.26
C ALA A 438 30.62 -6.79 16.77
N LEU A 439 30.55 -7.83 17.61
CA LEU A 439 29.29 -8.28 18.22
C LEU A 439 28.69 -7.23 19.17
N ALA A 440 29.51 -6.59 20.00
CA ALA A 440 29.05 -5.53 20.92
C ALA A 440 28.44 -4.34 20.18
N SER A 441 29.01 -3.96 19.02
CA SER A 441 28.47 -2.91 18.16
C SER A 441 27.12 -3.27 17.54
N GLN A 442 26.84 -4.57 17.32
CA GLN A 442 25.63 -4.98 16.63
C GLN A 442 24.42 -5.07 17.56
N ILE A 443 24.61 -5.31 18.85
CA ILE A 443 23.48 -5.45 19.79
C ILE A 443 22.57 -4.21 19.76
N PRO A 444 23.07 -2.96 19.89
CA PRO A 444 22.23 -1.76 19.80
C PRO A 444 21.53 -1.62 18.44
N LEU A 445 22.22 -1.93 17.35
CA LEU A 445 21.65 -1.82 16.00
C LEU A 445 20.56 -2.86 15.75
N THR A 446 20.78 -4.11 16.16
CA THR A 446 19.77 -5.18 16.08
C THR A 446 18.56 -4.84 16.96
N ALA A 447 18.76 -4.25 18.14
CA ALA A 447 17.65 -3.79 18.97
C ALA A 447 16.81 -2.73 18.24
N LEU A 448 17.45 -1.76 17.57
CA LEU A 448 16.76 -0.78 16.73
C LEU A 448 15.98 -1.47 15.59
N MET A 449 16.58 -2.45 14.92
CA MET A 449 15.94 -3.21 13.84
C MET A 449 14.71 -3.98 14.34
N VAL A 450 14.75 -4.56 15.54
CA VAL A 450 13.60 -5.22 16.16
C VAL A 450 12.48 -4.21 16.45
N VAL A 451 12.82 -3.04 17.00
CA VAL A 451 11.84 -1.97 17.23
C VAL A 451 11.19 -1.53 15.92
N TYR A 452 11.98 -1.30 14.87
CA TYR A 452 11.46 -0.95 13.55
C TYR A 452 10.56 -2.04 12.96
N THR A 453 10.93 -3.32 13.13
CA THR A 453 10.10 -4.46 12.71
C THR A 453 8.75 -4.44 13.41
N CYS A 454 8.75 -4.30 14.74
CA CYS A 454 7.51 -4.28 15.51
C CYS A 454 6.62 -3.10 15.12
N VAL A 455 7.19 -1.88 15.04
CA VAL A 455 6.46 -0.67 14.64
C VAL A 455 5.83 -0.85 13.27
N SER A 456 6.58 -1.32 12.28
CA SER A 456 6.03 -1.40 10.93
C SER A 456 5.02 -2.52 10.75
N LEU A 457 5.27 -3.70 11.31
CA LEU A 457 4.30 -4.79 11.24
C LEU A 457 3.01 -4.41 11.99
N SER A 458 3.08 -3.57 13.02
CA SER A 458 1.89 -3.02 13.69
C SER A 458 1.12 -2.09 12.74
N ILE A 459 1.81 -1.14 12.11
CA ILE A 459 1.22 -0.22 11.12
C ILE A 459 0.61 -0.98 9.93
N LEU A 460 1.28 -2.03 9.45
CA LEU A 460 0.84 -2.83 8.31
C LEU A 460 -0.35 -3.76 8.65
N ALA A 461 -0.48 -4.20 9.90
CA ALA A 461 -1.56 -5.06 10.35
C ALA A 461 -2.89 -4.32 10.51
N GLU A 462 -2.87 -3.02 10.82
CA GLU A 462 -4.07 -2.23 11.16
C GLU A 462 -5.10 -2.02 10.03
N PRO A 463 -4.72 -1.76 8.76
CA PRO A 463 -5.69 -1.67 7.66
C PRO A 463 -6.44 -2.99 7.41
N ILE A 464 -5.84 -4.10 7.84
CA ILE A 464 -6.28 -5.47 7.59
C ILE A 464 -7.14 -5.97 8.77
N VAL A 465 -6.86 -5.51 9.99
CA VAL A 465 -7.41 -6.04 11.24
C VAL A 465 -8.30 -4.98 11.88
N GLU A 466 -9.61 -5.22 11.97
CA GLU A 466 -10.36 -4.53 13.02
C GLU A 466 -9.79 -5.05 14.33
N ARG A 467 -9.26 -4.17 15.19
CA ARG A 467 -9.26 -4.46 16.61
C ARG A 467 -10.73 -4.60 16.96
N SER A 468 -11.24 -5.83 17.00
CA SER A 468 -12.49 -6.12 17.66
C SER A 468 -12.42 -5.40 18.99
N ARG A 469 -13.16 -4.30 19.13
CA ARG A 469 -13.42 -3.74 20.46
C ARG A 469 -13.82 -4.96 21.27
N PRO A 470 -13.16 -5.24 22.43
CA PRO A 470 -13.51 -6.40 23.21
C PRO A 470 -15.03 -6.41 23.28
N SER A 471 -15.63 -7.45 22.70
CA SER A 471 -17.04 -7.73 22.88
C SER A 471 -17.23 -7.56 24.37
N ALA A 472 -18.09 -6.61 24.73
CA ALA A 472 -18.35 -6.27 26.12
C ALA A 472 -18.39 -7.60 26.89
N GLN A 473 -17.46 -7.76 27.85
CA GLN A 473 -17.37 -8.97 28.65
C GLN A 473 -18.79 -9.37 29.04
N PRO A 474 -19.17 -10.65 28.93
CA PRO A 474 -20.55 -11.08 29.15
C PRO A 474 -20.96 -10.66 30.56
N SER A 475 -21.64 -9.53 30.64
CA SER A 475 -22.28 -9.06 31.84
C SER A 475 -23.45 -10.00 32.01
N ALA A 476 -23.36 -10.86 33.03
CA ALA A 476 -24.37 -11.77 33.55
C ALA A 476 -25.52 -12.11 32.58
N VAL A 477 -25.52 -13.36 32.08
CA VAL A 477 -26.61 -13.98 31.31
C VAL A 477 -27.97 -13.51 31.80
N ALA A 478 -28.53 -12.50 31.11
CA ALA A 478 -29.91 -12.09 31.32
C ALA A 478 -30.78 -13.14 30.64
N GLU A 479 -31.70 -13.72 31.41
CA GLU A 479 -32.57 -14.83 31.04
C GLU A 479 -33.23 -14.65 29.66
N ASN A 480 -32.70 -15.36 28.66
CA ASN A 480 -33.36 -16.01 27.50
C ASN A 480 -34.49 -15.31 26.70
N LYS A 481 -34.75 -14.01 26.88
CA LYS A 481 -35.81 -13.29 26.17
C LYS A 481 -35.37 -11.86 25.85
N ILE A 482 -34.92 -11.64 24.62
CA ILE A 482 -34.63 -10.33 24.05
C ILE A 482 -35.94 -9.78 23.48
N ALA A 483 -36.41 -8.63 23.96
CA ALA A 483 -37.59 -7.99 23.41
C ALA A 483 -37.35 -7.59 21.94
N ILE A 484 -38.23 -8.04 21.05
CA ILE A 484 -38.21 -7.64 19.64
C ILE A 484 -38.89 -6.26 19.53
N PRO A 485 -38.25 -5.26 18.89
CA PRO A 485 -38.86 -3.96 18.65
C PRO A 485 -40.17 -4.09 17.86
N ALA A 486 -41.17 -3.29 18.20
CA ALA A 486 -42.50 -3.36 17.56
C ALA A 486 -42.49 -2.98 16.07
N ASP A 487 -41.46 -2.24 15.63
CA ASP A 487 -41.17 -1.84 14.25
C ASP A 487 -40.36 -2.88 13.46
N ALA A 488 -39.91 -3.96 14.10
CA ALA A 488 -39.31 -5.08 13.39
C ALA A 488 -40.36 -5.77 12.52
N VAL A 489 -39.93 -6.25 11.35
CA VAL A 489 -40.79 -6.83 10.33
C VAL A 489 -40.52 -8.32 10.11
N LEU A 490 -41.56 -9.04 9.73
CA LEU A 490 -41.48 -10.41 9.25
C LEU A 490 -42.27 -10.52 7.93
N PRO A 491 -41.77 -11.23 6.91
CA PRO A 491 -42.53 -11.45 5.68
C PRO A 491 -43.74 -12.35 5.93
N ASP A 492 -44.88 -11.95 5.38
CA ASP A 492 -46.08 -12.78 5.30
C ASP A 492 -45.89 -13.97 4.33
N ALA A 493 -46.35 -15.15 4.72
CA ALA A 493 -46.14 -16.38 3.95
C ALA A 493 -46.89 -16.39 2.61
N ASP A 494 -48.07 -15.79 2.55
CA ASP A 494 -48.91 -15.84 1.34
C ASP A 494 -48.56 -14.72 0.35
N SER A 495 -48.39 -13.49 0.86
CA SER A 495 -48.19 -12.31 0.02
C SER A 495 -46.73 -11.87 -0.10
N GLY A 496 -45.85 -12.31 0.82
CA GLY A 496 -44.49 -11.81 0.95
C GLY A 496 -44.40 -10.38 1.49
N ARG A 497 -45.53 -9.76 1.88
CA ARG A 497 -45.51 -8.38 2.40
C ARG A 497 -44.87 -8.37 3.79
N LEU A 498 -43.99 -7.40 4.03
CA LEU A 498 -43.38 -7.19 5.33
C LEU A 498 -44.42 -6.64 6.30
N GLN A 499 -44.69 -7.37 7.38
CA GLN A 499 -45.63 -6.96 8.43
C GLN A 499 -44.87 -6.68 9.70
N ALA A 500 -45.25 -5.60 10.40
CA ALA A 500 -44.71 -5.30 11.72
C ALA A 500 -45.14 -6.40 12.71
N ILE A 501 -44.18 -6.88 13.50
CA ILE A 501 -44.36 -7.97 14.46
C ILE A 501 -45.25 -7.54 15.64
N GLY A 502 -45.29 -6.24 15.95
CA GLY A 502 -46.05 -5.69 17.06
C GLY A 502 -45.37 -5.84 18.43
N PRO A 503 -45.93 -5.23 19.48
CA PRO A 503 -45.32 -5.23 20.81
C PRO A 503 -45.46 -6.58 21.53
N GLY A 504 -44.53 -6.89 22.43
CA GLY A 504 -44.63 -8.04 23.34
C GLY A 504 -44.04 -9.36 22.81
N GLN A 505 -43.31 -9.33 21.69
CA GLN A 505 -42.63 -10.48 21.12
C GLN A 505 -41.18 -10.58 21.62
N PHE A 506 -40.67 -11.80 21.73
CA PHE A 506 -39.33 -12.06 22.28
C PHE A 506 -38.53 -13.02 21.38
N ALA A 507 -37.24 -12.73 21.24
CA ALA A 507 -36.24 -13.55 20.57
C ALA A 507 -35.26 -14.14 21.59
N ARG A 508 -34.53 -15.17 21.21
CA ARG A 508 -33.43 -15.73 22.03
C ARG A 508 -32.09 -15.09 21.73
N THR A 509 -31.87 -14.72 20.46
CA THR A 509 -30.62 -14.12 20.00
C THR A 509 -30.92 -12.92 19.11
N LYS A 510 -30.12 -11.86 19.24
CA LYS A 510 -30.09 -10.70 18.34
C LYS A 510 -28.73 -10.68 17.65
N LEU A 511 -28.76 -10.79 16.33
CA LEU A 511 -27.57 -10.70 15.48
C LEU A 511 -27.61 -9.33 14.79
N VAL A 512 -26.48 -8.63 14.77
CA VAL A 512 -26.34 -7.37 14.03
C VAL A 512 -25.39 -7.60 12.88
N TYR A 513 -25.86 -7.32 11.66
CA TYR A 513 -25.06 -7.37 10.45
C TYR A 513 -24.83 -5.96 9.92
N ARG A 514 -23.59 -5.66 9.57
CA ARG A 514 -23.21 -4.44 8.86
C ARG A 514 -22.80 -4.83 7.44
N LEU A 515 -23.58 -4.41 6.46
CA LEU A 515 -23.45 -4.79 5.05
C LEU A 515 -23.05 -3.56 4.25
N LEU A 516 -22.13 -3.74 3.31
CA LEU A 516 -21.49 -2.64 2.63
C LEU A 516 -22.11 -2.48 1.24
N GLY A 517 -22.82 -1.38 1.03
CA GLY A 517 -23.54 -1.11 -0.21
C GLY A 517 -22.63 -1.12 -1.43
N SER A 518 -23.07 -1.84 -2.45
CA SER A 518 -22.43 -1.89 -3.77
C SER A 518 -23.46 -1.57 -4.86
N ALA A 519 -22.98 -1.15 -6.02
CA ALA A 519 -23.80 -1.14 -7.22
C ALA A 519 -23.96 -2.56 -7.76
N PHE A 520 -25.11 -2.85 -8.35
CA PHE A 520 -25.35 -4.05 -9.15
C PHE A 520 -24.59 -3.97 -10.49
N HIS A 521 -24.52 -5.08 -11.22
CA HIS A 521 -23.79 -5.19 -12.49
C HIS A 521 -24.34 -4.27 -13.60
N ASP A 522 -25.56 -3.74 -13.43
CA ASP A 522 -26.22 -2.78 -14.31
C ASP A 522 -26.04 -1.31 -13.86
N GLY A 523 -25.30 -1.06 -12.76
CA GLY A 523 -25.06 0.27 -12.21
C GLY A 523 -26.14 0.78 -11.26
N THR A 524 -27.20 0.02 -11.00
CA THR A 524 -28.21 0.39 -9.99
C THR A 524 -27.63 0.29 -8.58
N LYS A 525 -27.98 1.24 -7.70
CA LYS A 525 -27.50 1.25 -6.31
C LYS A 525 -28.34 0.28 -5.47
N MET A 526 -27.66 -0.53 -4.65
CA MET A 526 -28.35 -1.36 -3.66
C MET A 526 -29.07 -0.49 -2.62
N THR A 527 -30.26 -0.92 -2.23
CA THR A 527 -31.13 -0.28 -1.25
C THR A 527 -31.41 -1.24 -0.08
N ALA A 528 -32.02 -0.72 0.99
CA ALA A 528 -32.48 -1.56 2.10
C ALA A 528 -33.51 -2.63 1.67
N ALA A 529 -34.29 -2.36 0.60
CA ALA A 529 -35.26 -3.32 0.08
C ALA A 529 -34.57 -4.56 -0.51
N ASP A 530 -33.43 -4.38 -1.17
CA ASP A 530 -32.64 -5.47 -1.75
C ASP A 530 -32.10 -6.42 -0.67
N LEU A 531 -31.83 -5.90 0.53
CA LEU A 531 -31.40 -6.70 1.67
C LEU A 531 -32.53 -7.53 2.30
N LEU A 532 -33.77 -7.05 2.23
CA LEU A 532 -34.94 -7.73 2.77
C LEU A 532 -35.57 -8.71 1.76
N TYR A 533 -35.33 -8.50 0.46
CA TYR A 533 -35.89 -9.30 -0.62
C TYR A 533 -35.64 -10.82 -0.47
N PRO A 534 -34.46 -11.30 -0.06
CA PRO A 534 -34.24 -12.74 0.08
C PRO A 534 -35.12 -13.40 1.15
N TYR A 535 -35.47 -12.66 2.21
CA TYR A 535 -36.38 -13.15 3.24
C TYR A 535 -37.82 -13.19 2.72
N ILE A 536 -38.23 -12.17 1.96
CA ILE A 536 -39.53 -12.15 1.27
C ILE A 536 -39.63 -13.35 0.32
N LEU A 537 -38.56 -13.62 -0.45
CA LEU A 537 -38.49 -14.73 -1.37
C LEU A 537 -38.60 -16.08 -0.65
N ALA A 538 -37.88 -16.25 0.45
CA ALA A 538 -37.92 -17.46 1.26
C ALA A 538 -39.34 -17.76 1.76
N TYR A 539 -40.07 -16.75 2.27
CA TYR A 539 -41.42 -16.95 2.80
C TYR A 539 -42.46 -17.18 1.71
N ARG A 540 -42.48 -16.33 0.68
CA ARG A 540 -43.51 -16.37 -0.37
C ARG A 540 -43.41 -17.58 -1.29
N TRP A 541 -42.20 -18.05 -1.60
CA TRP A 541 -42.00 -19.20 -2.49
C TRP A 541 -41.64 -20.49 -1.74
N GLY A 542 -41.28 -20.42 -0.45
CA GLY A 542 -40.87 -21.57 0.35
C GLY A 542 -41.94 -22.11 1.31
N ILE A 543 -43.10 -21.45 1.45
CA ILE A 543 -44.20 -21.90 2.32
C ILE A 543 -45.40 -22.27 1.44
N ARG A 544 -46.02 -23.42 1.72
CA ARG A 544 -47.28 -23.81 1.06
C ARG A 544 -48.41 -22.99 1.69
N GLY A 545 -49.03 -22.11 0.91
CA GLY A 545 -50.23 -21.36 1.32
C GLY A 545 -51.52 -22.17 1.13
N ASP A 546 -52.59 -21.78 1.81
CA ASP A 546 -53.86 -22.53 1.88
C ASP A 546 -54.83 -22.28 0.71
N GLY A 547 -54.48 -21.43 -0.27
CA GLY A 547 -55.49 -20.94 -1.22
C GLY A 547 -55.10 -20.65 -2.67
N ARG A 548 -53.82 -20.77 -3.07
CA ARG A 548 -53.38 -20.65 -4.49
C ARG A 548 -51.94 -21.15 -4.61
N GLU A 549 -51.75 -22.32 -5.22
CA GLU A 549 -50.45 -22.94 -5.51
C GLU A 549 -49.60 -22.16 -6.55
N THR A 550 -49.78 -20.85 -6.73
CA THR A 550 -49.18 -20.13 -7.86
C THR A 550 -47.69 -19.83 -7.70
N HIS A 551 -47.11 -19.95 -6.50
CA HIS A 551 -45.73 -19.53 -6.23
C HIS A 551 -44.90 -20.52 -5.39
N TYR A 552 -45.43 -21.63 -4.90
CA TYR A 552 -44.62 -22.56 -4.10
C TYR A 552 -43.60 -23.30 -4.97
N ASP A 553 -42.34 -23.32 -4.52
CA ASP A 553 -41.26 -24.08 -5.13
C ASP A 553 -40.57 -24.96 -4.07
N GLN A 554 -40.57 -26.27 -4.29
CA GLN A 554 -40.00 -27.26 -3.37
C GLN A 554 -38.48 -27.08 -3.17
N SER A 555 -37.77 -26.58 -4.18
CA SER A 555 -36.33 -26.32 -4.09
C SER A 555 -36.05 -25.12 -3.18
N ILE A 556 -36.85 -24.05 -3.30
CA ILE A 556 -36.77 -22.86 -2.43
C ILE A 556 -37.20 -23.21 -1.01
N ASP A 557 -38.25 -24.01 -0.83
CA ASP A 557 -38.67 -24.52 0.48
C ASP A 557 -37.49 -25.20 1.17
N THR A 558 -36.92 -26.23 0.54
CA THR A 558 -35.84 -27.04 1.10
C THR A 558 -34.60 -26.19 1.41
N ALA A 559 -34.20 -25.30 0.49
CA ALA A 559 -33.01 -24.47 0.63
C ALA A 559 -33.16 -23.39 1.73
N THR A 560 -34.36 -22.83 1.90
CA THR A 560 -34.60 -21.72 2.85
C THR A 560 -35.30 -22.16 4.15
N ALA A 561 -35.62 -23.44 4.32
CA ALA A 561 -36.23 -23.96 5.54
C ALA A 561 -35.43 -23.66 6.82
N PRO A 562 -34.07 -23.71 6.85
CA PRO A 562 -33.31 -23.39 8.05
C PRO A 562 -33.51 -21.94 8.53
N ILE A 563 -33.49 -20.97 7.61
CA ILE A 563 -33.65 -19.55 7.95
C ILE A 563 -35.08 -19.24 8.40
N ARG A 564 -36.10 -19.79 7.73
CA ARG A 564 -37.52 -19.56 8.08
C ARG A 564 -37.91 -20.13 9.44
N ARG A 565 -37.31 -21.25 9.85
CA ARG A 565 -37.59 -21.88 11.17
C ARG A 565 -37.02 -21.10 12.35
N GLN A 566 -35.97 -20.30 12.11
CA GLN A 566 -35.25 -19.60 13.18
C GLN A 566 -35.54 -18.10 13.23
N LEU A 567 -36.00 -17.51 12.12
CA LEU A 567 -36.24 -16.08 12.04
C LEU A 567 -37.45 -15.67 12.89
N ALA A 568 -37.21 -14.77 13.85
CA ALA A 568 -38.24 -14.15 14.69
C ALA A 568 -38.56 -12.72 14.24
N GLY A 569 -37.62 -12.03 13.60
CA GLY A 569 -37.85 -10.70 13.06
C GLY A 569 -36.61 -10.04 12.45
N LEU A 570 -36.85 -9.03 11.62
CA LEU A 570 -35.84 -8.25 10.91
C LEU A 570 -36.05 -6.76 11.18
N ARG A 571 -34.98 -6.00 11.40
CA ARG A 571 -35.07 -4.54 11.50
C ARG A 571 -33.89 -3.88 10.82
N VAL A 572 -34.15 -2.97 9.90
CA VAL A 572 -33.13 -2.11 9.32
C VAL A 572 -32.97 -0.90 10.24
N VAL A 573 -31.80 -0.76 10.88
CA VAL A 573 -31.57 0.21 11.97
C VAL A 573 -31.08 1.55 11.43
N ALA A 574 -30.12 1.51 10.52
CA ALA A 574 -29.47 2.70 9.98
C ALA A 574 -28.83 2.39 8.63
N THR A 575 -28.83 3.41 7.77
CA THR A 575 -27.98 3.48 6.59
C THR A 575 -26.92 4.55 6.89
N ASP A 576 -25.78 4.13 7.41
CA ASP A 576 -24.67 5.04 7.70
C ASP A 576 -23.82 5.19 6.45
N THR A 577 -23.43 6.40 6.07
CA THR A 577 -22.42 6.56 5.01
C THR A 577 -21.04 6.35 5.61
N ALA A 578 -20.41 5.20 5.33
CA ALA A 578 -19.01 5.01 5.69
C ALA A 578 -18.15 5.56 4.55
N SER A 579 -17.51 6.70 4.79
CA SER A 579 -16.41 7.17 3.94
C SER A 579 -15.21 6.27 4.19
N LYS A 580 -14.82 5.45 3.22
CA LYS A 580 -13.49 4.85 3.21
C LYS A 580 -12.69 5.54 2.13
N SER A 581 -11.84 6.48 2.55
CA SER A 581 -10.91 7.19 1.67
C SER A 581 -9.86 6.19 1.18
N PHE A 582 -9.94 5.79 -0.09
CA PHE A 582 -8.82 5.12 -0.75
C PHE A 582 -7.96 6.20 -1.40
N ARG A 583 -6.74 6.38 -0.91
CA ARG A 583 -5.81 7.39 -1.42
C ARG A 583 -5.28 7.01 -2.80
N VAL A 584 -6.03 7.36 -3.84
CA VAL A 584 -5.57 7.96 -5.11
C VAL A 584 -6.76 8.74 -5.67
N GLY A 585 -6.76 10.07 -5.51
CA GLY A 585 -7.68 10.98 -6.21
C GLY A 585 -8.76 11.70 -5.39
N ASP A 586 -8.66 11.81 -4.05
CA ASP A 586 -9.67 12.47 -3.20
C ASP A 586 -11.10 12.02 -3.52
N VAL A 587 -11.27 10.76 -3.94
CA VAL A 587 -12.59 10.15 -4.05
C VAL A 587 -12.85 9.45 -2.73
N ASP A 588 -13.54 10.15 -1.84
CA ASP A 588 -14.26 9.48 -0.76
C ASP A 588 -15.27 8.55 -1.42
N PHE A 589 -14.98 7.25 -1.40
CA PHE A 589 -15.99 6.25 -1.68
C PHE A 589 -16.94 6.27 -0.48
N LEU A 590 -17.93 7.16 -0.55
CA LEU A 590 -19.12 7.14 0.27
C LEU A 590 -19.86 5.84 -0.07
N ARG A 591 -19.63 4.81 0.74
CA ARG A 591 -20.40 3.57 0.63
C ARG A 591 -21.42 3.58 1.76
N GLU A 592 -22.67 3.41 1.38
CA GLU A 592 -23.76 3.22 2.33
C GLU A 592 -23.55 1.88 3.04
N VAL A 593 -23.41 1.91 4.35
CA VAL A 593 -23.35 0.73 5.20
C VAL A 593 -24.72 0.55 5.82
N PHE A 594 -25.36 -0.56 5.48
CA PHE A 594 -26.66 -0.93 6.01
C PHE A 594 -26.46 -1.75 7.28
N THR A 595 -27.11 -1.34 8.37
CA THR A 595 -27.13 -2.10 9.62
C THR A 595 -28.47 -2.80 9.76
N ILE A 596 -28.45 -4.13 9.78
CA ILE A 596 -29.63 -4.98 9.94
C ILE A 596 -29.53 -5.76 11.24
N GLU A 597 -30.56 -5.67 12.05
CA GLU A 597 -30.78 -6.53 13.20
C GLU A 597 -31.65 -7.72 12.80
N VAL A 598 -31.16 -8.92 13.09
CA VAL A 598 -31.86 -10.18 12.85
C VAL A 598 -32.09 -10.87 14.18
N TYR A 599 -33.35 -11.07 14.49
CA TYR A 599 -33.82 -11.68 15.72
C TYR A 599 -34.12 -13.16 15.46
N THR A 600 -33.59 -14.06 16.27
CA THR A 600 -33.79 -15.50 16.08
C THR A 600 -34.34 -16.20 17.33
N THR A 601 -35.10 -17.27 17.10
CA THR A 601 -35.69 -18.11 18.15
C THR A 601 -34.71 -19.15 18.70
N SER A 602 -33.55 -19.32 18.07
CA SER A 602 -32.51 -20.28 18.48
C SER A 602 -31.35 -19.61 19.20
N THR A 603 -30.80 -20.29 20.20
CA THR A 603 -29.52 -19.94 20.83
C THR A 603 -28.40 -20.62 20.06
N SER A 604 -27.57 -19.87 19.34
CA SER A 604 -26.41 -20.40 18.61
C SER A 604 -25.13 -19.75 19.13
N MET A 605 -24.05 -20.52 19.25
CA MET A 605 -22.71 -20.05 19.65
C MET A 605 -21.61 -20.37 18.61
N SER A 606 -21.98 -20.79 17.39
CA SER A 606 -21.02 -21.13 16.34
C SER A 606 -21.17 -20.19 15.13
N PRO A 607 -20.07 -19.64 14.56
CA PRO A 607 -20.10 -18.69 13.44
C PRO A 607 -20.86 -19.20 12.21
N GLU A 608 -20.74 -20.49 11.89
CA GLU A 608 -21.42 -21.13 10.74
C GLU A 608 -22.94 -21.09 10.87
N ARG A 609 -23.46 -21.15 12.10
CA ARG A 609 -24.90 -21.10 12.38
C ARG A 609 -25.42 -19.67 12.51
N GLU A 610 -24.55 -18.72 12.88
CA GLU A 610 -24.86 -17.29 12.82
C GLU A 610 -24.89 -16.79 11.38
N ALA A 611 -24.13 -17.39 10.45
CA ALA A 611 -24.19 -17.04 9.03
C ALA A 611 -25.50 -17.49 8.33
N LEU A 612 -26.22 -18.50 8.86
CA LEU A 612 -27.46 -19.04 8.28
C LEU A 612 -28.58 -17.99 8.11
N PRO A 613 -28.86 -17.13 9.11
CA PRO A 613 -29.87 -16.09 8.98
C PRO A 613 -29.36 -14.78 8.36
N ALA A 614 -28.13 -14.72 7.85
CA ALA A 614 -27.59 -13.51 7.22
C ALA A 614 -28.25 -13.27 5.83
N PRO A 615 -28.37 -12.01 5.38
CA PRO A 615 -28.87 -11.71 4.04
C PRO A 615 -27.92 -12.33 2.98
N PRO A 616 -28.42 -13.16 2.05
CA PRO A 616 -27.60 -13.97 1.15
C PRO A 616 -26.92 -13.20 0.00
N LEU A 617 -26.68 -11.90 0.15
CA LEU A 617 -26.12 -11.06 -0.92
C LEU A 617 -24.63 -10.70 -0.73
N GLU A 618 -24.04 -10.86 0.47
CA GLU A 618 -22.61 -10.61 0.69
C GLU A 618 -22.07 -11.43 1.88
N TYR A 619 -21.00 -12.21 1.66
CA TYR A 619 -20.22 -12.88 2.72
C TYR A 619 -19.24 -11.93 3.42
N ALA A 620 -19.67 -10.70 3.74
CA ALA A 620 -18.93 -9.74 4.55
C ALA A 620 -19.70 -9.33 5.82
N ALA A 621 -20.50 -10.25 6.35
CA ALA A 621 -21.31 -10.01 7.53
C ALA A 621 -20.48 -10.27 8.81
N LEU A 622 -20.00 -9.21 9.47
CA LEU A 622 -19.52 -9.29 10.86
C LEU A 622 -20.73 -9.48 11.77
N ALA A 623 -20.95 -10.70 12.26
CA ALA A 623 -21.93 -10.97 13.30
C ALA A 623 -21.35 -10.55 14.66
N SER A 624 -21.99 -9.57 15.32
CA SER A 624 -21.72 -9.28 16.73
C SER A 624 -22.96 -9.59 17.56
N SER A 625 -22.84 -10.54 18.49
CA SER A 625 -23.86 -10.81 19.51
C SER A 625 -23.79 -9.71 20.59
N CYS A 626 -24.89 -8.99 20.78
CA CYS A 626 -24.98 -7.91 21.77
C CYS A 626 -26.20 -8.14 22.67
N SER A 627 -25.97 -8.24 23.98
CA SER A 627 -26.98 -8.65 24.97
C SER A 627 -27.73 -7.49 25.63
N ASP A 628 -27.57 -6.23 25.16
CA ASP A 628 -28.06 -5.07 25.91
C ASP A 628 -29.21 -4.31 25.22
N GLY A 629 -30.31 -4.13 25.96
CA GLY A 629 -31.60 -3.64 25.49
C GLY A 629 -31.82 -2.14 25.75
N ARG A 630 -31.05 -1.24 25.13
CA ARG A 630 -31.36 0.20 25.13
C ARG A 630 -31.42 0.76 23.71
N SER A 631 -32.65 1.12 23.32
CA SER A 631 -32.97 1.90 22.12
C SER A 631 -32.69 3.39 22.38
N SER A 632 -31.79 4.00 21.60
CA SER A 632 -31.71 5.47 21.50
C SER A 632 -32.75 5.95 20.48
N ARG A 633 -33.74 6.71 20.94
CA ARG A 633 -34.73 7.39 20.08
C ARG A 633 -34.02 8.41 19.18
N ALA A 634 -34.09 8.22 17.86
CA ALA A 634 -34.00 9.30 16.89
C ALA A 634 -35.39 9.45 16.24
N LYS A 635 -35.95 10.67 16.30
CA LYS A 635 -37.23 11.02 15.68
C LYS A 635 -37.06 11.06 14.16
N LEU A 636 -37.73 10.16 13.43
CA LEU A 636 -37.98 10.32 11.99
C LEU A 636 -39.29 11.09 11.82
N GLY A 637 -39.18 12.32 11.29
CA GLY A 637 -40.32 13.12 10.86
C GLY A 637 -41.01 12.48 9.66
N GLY A 638 -42.34 12.49 9.70
CA GLY A 638 -43.19 11.79 8.73
C GLY A 638 -43.08 12.32 7.31
N ILE A 639 -43.02 11.39 6.35
CA ILE A 639 -43.41 11.61 4.96
C ILE A 639 -44.23 10.38 4.56
N PHE A 640 -45.53 10.41 4.86
CA PHE A 640 -46.55 9.55 4.25
C PHE A 640 -47.88 10.29 4.26
N ALA A 641 -48.14 11.00 3.16
CA ALA A 641 -49.41 11.52 2.64
C ALA A 641 -48.99 12.36 1.42
N ASP A 642 -49.59 12.33 0.23
CA ASP A 642 -50.86 11.87 -0.29
C ASP A 642 -50.65 11.81 -1.82
N GLY A 643 -51.41 11.01 -2.56
CA GLY A 643 -51.15 10.88 -3.99
C GLY A 643 -52.00 9.84 -4.71
N SER A 644 -53.31 10.03 -4.63
CA SER A 644 -54.27 9.40 -5.53
C SER A 644 -53.93 9.73 -7.00
N HIS A 645 -53.69 8.70 -7.81
CA HIS A 645 -53.72 8.83 -9.27
C HIS A 645 -54.74 7.86 -9.86
N SER A 646 -55.84 8.42 -10.36
CA SER A 646 -56.72 7.75 -11.32
C SER A 646 -56.03 7.65 -12.68
N PRO A 647 -56.35 6.64 -13.50
CA PRO A 647 -55.72 6.43 -14.80
C PRO A 647 -56.46 7.23 -15.90
N ARG A 648 -55.72 7.76 -16.88
CA ARG A 648 -55.96 7.60 -18.33
C ARG A 648 -55.25 8.67 -19.18
N ARG A 649 -54.66 8.14 -20.26
CA ARG A 649 -54.25 8.76 -21.54
C ARG A 649 -53.01 9.62 -21.56
#